data_AF-A0A953VWZ1-F1
#
_entry.id   AF-A0A953VWZ1-F1
#
_cell.length_a   1.000
_cell.length_b   1.000
_cell.length_c   1.000
_cell.angle_alpha   90.00
_cell.angle_beta   90.00
_cell.angle_gamma   90.00
#
_symmetry.space_group_name_H-M   'P 1'
#
loop_
_entity.id
_entity.type
_entity.pdbx_description
1 polymer ?
#
loop_
_entity_poly.entity_id
_entity_poly.type
_entity_poly.pdbx_seq_one_letter_code
_entity_poly.pdbx_strand_id
1 'polypeptide(L)'
;MARGRPAGAGHPPFADTALTLLDHGYAPLPIKPLLKAPVPAQWTSLTIDAAQVDAWATHYPPHGTGLRTGHLVGLDIDILDPDLAHEIHRRAVDRFGATLMRVGRWPKRLLPYRTLTPFRKIKVPGIEVLGAGQQFVAFGIHPVTGQPYSWPLGDTPLDVPLDALPVVDEDGLRAFLGEIGAILPQEASGSRARREPGVRSPSLGPVRDTAGRVLDGRDGWLSAIAFHAVHDAAERGAPRDAEALTAEVWARFAATADLDRPRQGTGRPFALADARAKVADKLRLLHDGRLPGRSSDVPVPDDAPATLPVPEARAALDAGLAEACGEIEAWQATRSAPPPRIGFRASVGLGKSGLSRRHVMALRRRLAQQGLPDRILVFVPSHALAEEAAAAWRQAGAEVAVLRGYSARDPLTGQPLCRETGAVQTAIDARLEVQKAVCDDGEGRRCRHFETCAKQRNRREVAAADIVVASHAALFSGFAVEASRIGVLLIDEGFHGQVVEITSGLTVEGLAGMALAGLGRQALHHRAAAATADLAALRQKAVRALAANGPGSLRKSALLAEGLTGEACGAALRLEARRRELLHLHPGMTAADQQAAAGIVARNVAVDRLTALWKALRDLASGLPESDGRVRIGDPDPVTGLHGIAVIGCREFHPNFRSLPVLHLDATLRPEMAGALLPGLEVREIEAATPHMALTLVAGRFGKTRLCQDARASADENARRARKRADCVDYVRWHARRVAPGRTLVVTYKDCEAAFEGIPGVEVAHFNAIAGLDAWRDVALLIVIGRVLPRDSDLRAPVAALFGHAIEGGYSHATKGIRMRDGSARAVRVLRHADDKAEILRAAICDDEMIQAIGRGRGVNRDAATPLEVHVLADVALPLVHDRVTSWELEAPDLFQRMLLAGIAVDSPADAAALHPQLLANRKQAQMAFARAGFGQHFHLRDPYREMLPKSARYRRPGRGRGWQTAWWLEGDADAAQAALEGVLGPLAGWEPGVLDDEGRRA
;
A
#
# COMPACT_ATOMS: atom_id res chain seq x y z
N MET A 1 47.44 13.29 42.41
CA MET A 1 47.82 11.99 41.81
C MET A 1 46.56 11.28 41.36
N ALA A 2 46.24 11.34 40.06
CA ALA A 2 45.04 10.74 39.47
C ALA A 2 45.28 9.25 39.19
N ARG A 3 44.50 8.37 39.82
CA ARG A 3 44.49 6.93 39.47
C ARG A 3 43.75 6.77 38.15
N GLY A 4 44.37 6.06 37.20
CA GLY A 4 43.78 5.74 35.89
C GLY A 4 42.42 5.07 36.04
N ARG A 5 41.42 5.63 35.35
CA ARG A 5 40.06 5.05 35.25
C ARG A 5 40.08 3.92 34.21
N PRO A 6 39.72 2.68 34.56
CA PRO A 6 39.42 1.67 33.55
C PRO A 6 38.12 2.04 32.84
N ALA A 7 38.08 1.84 31.53
CA ALA A 7 36.90 2.04 30.70
C ALA A 7 35.72 1.17 31.18
N GLY A 8 34.55 1.79 31.37
CA GLY A 8 33.25 1.14 31.57
C GLY A 8 33.11 0.40 32.90
N ALA A 9 32.39 0.99 33.87
CA ALA A 9 32.13 0.37 35.17
C ALA A 9 31.70 -1.09 35.01
N GLY A 10 32.49 -2.02 35.54
CA GLY A 10 32.31 -3.47 35.38
C GLY A 10 31.05 -4.01 36.05
N HIS A 11 31.21 -4.95 36.99
CA HIS A 11 30.11 -5.47 37.82
C HIS A 11 30.26 -4.97 39.26
N PRO A 12 30.07 -3.66 39.54
CA PRO A 12 30.12 -3.18 40.91
C PRO A 12 28.95 -3.82 41.70
N PRO A 13 29.21 -4.30 42.93
CA PRO A 13 28.19 -4.94 43.75
C PRO A 13 27.13 -3.95 44.23
N PHE A 14 25.94 -4.45 44.60
CA PHE A 14 24.82 -3.63 45.04
C PHE A 14 25.20 -2.73 46.23
N ALA A 15 25.95 -3.28 47.21
CA ALA A 15 26.40 -2.53 48.38
C ALA A 15 27.23 -1.28 48.04
N ASP A 16 28.00 -1.31 46.95
CA ASP A 16 28.91 -0.22 46.58
C ASP A 16 28.22 0.86 45.73
N THR A 17 27.01 0.59 45.22
CA THR A 17 26.34 1.44 44.24
C THR A 17 25.00 2.00 44.72
N ALA A 18 24.30 1.28 45.60
CA ALA A 18 22.89 1.55 45.86
C ALA A 18 22.65 2.91 46.52
N LEU A 19 23.45 3.30 47.53
CA LEU A 19 23.29 4.60 48.18
C LEU A 19 23.56 5.78 47.24
N THR A 20 24.67 5.74 46.50
CA THR A 20 24.99 6.77 45.50
C THR A 20 23.89 6.91 44.46
N LEU A 21 23.31 5.80 44.00
CA LEU A 21 22.19 5.84 43.04
C LEU A 21 20.93 6.44 43.65
N LEU A 22 20.64 6.16 44.93
CA LEU A 22 19.53 6.77 45.64
C LEU A 22 19.73 8.29 45.79
N ASP A 23 20.92 8.73 46.16
CA ASP A 23 21.28 10.15 46.29
C ASP A 23 21.18 10.89 44.94
N HIS A 24 21.47 10.20 43.85
CA HIS A 24 21.28 10.66 42.48
C HIS A 24 19.81 10.68 42.01
N GLY A 25 18.86 10.34 42.90
CA GLY A 25 17.43 10.35 42.63
C GLY A 25 16.90 9.09 41.93
N TYR A 26 17.72 8.06 41.76
CA TYR A 26 17.27 6.78 41.22
C TYR A 26 16.64 5.89 42.30
N ALA A 27 15.92 4.85 41.87
CA ALA A 27 15.27 3.89 42.74
C ALA A 27 15.95 2.50 42.61
N PRO A 28 17.06 2.24 43.34
CA PRO A 28 17.86 1.03 43.20
C PRO A 28 17.19 -0.20 43.83
N LEU A 29 17.33 -1.35 43.17
CA LEU A 29 16.82 -2.65 43.60
C LEU A 29 17.92 -3.72 43.50
N PRO A 30 18.09 -4.59 44.52
CA PRO A 30 19.01 -5.70 44.42
C PRO A 30 18.47 -6.76 43.45
N ILE A 31 19.29 -7.17 42.48
CA ILE A 31 18.96 -8.13 41.44
C ILE A 31 19.62 -9.47 41.73
N LYS A 32 18.82 -10.54 41.67
CA LYS A 32 19.29 -11.91 41.89
C LYS A 32 20.42 -12.25 40.90
N PRO A 33 21.52 -12.89 41.34
CA PRO A 33 22.63 -13.26 40.46
C PRO A 33 22.18 -14.08 39.25
N LEU A 34 22.69 -13.76 38.06
CA LEU A 34 22.37 -14.39 36.78
C LEU A 34 20.87 -14.43 36.43
N LEU A 35 20.06 -13.58 37.07
CA LEU A 35 18.65 -13.43 36.79
C LEU A 35 18.35 -11.94 36.54
N LYS A 36 17.24 -11.65 35.86
CA LYS A 36 16.76 -10.27 35.64
C LYS A 36 15.62 -9.91 36.60
N ALA A 37 15.66 -10.41 37.83
CA ALA A 37 14.56 -10.33 38.78
C ALA A 37 15.00 -9.66 40.11
N PRO A 38 14.26 -8.64 40.59
CA PRO A 38 14.47 -8.08 41.92
C PRO A 38 14.30 -9.12 43.03
N VAL A 39 15.04 -8.94 44.12
CA VAL A 39 14.86 -9.75 45.34
C VAL A 39 13.57 -9.43 46.10
N PRO A 40 13.20 -8.14 46.32
CA PRO A 40 12.01 -7.80 47.11
C PRO A 40 10.69 -8.23 46.44
N ALA A 41 9.77 -8.76 47.22
CA ALA A 41 8.38 -8.97 46.78
C ALA A 41 7.67 -7.61 46.62
N GLN A 42 6.71 -7.50 45.70
CA GLN A 42 5.95 -6.26 45.43
C GLN A 42 6.82 -5.02 45.09
N TRP A 43 8.03 -5.23 44.57
CA TRP A 43 8.99 -4.19 44.23
C TRP A 43 8.45 -3.07 43.31
N THR A 44 7.36 -3.32 42.58
CA THR A 44 6.70 -2.34 41.73
C THR A 44 6.03 -1.20 42.50
N SER A 45 5.62 -1.42 43.75
CA SER A 45 4.87 -0.44 44.56
C SER A 45 5.54 -0.07 45.88
N LEU A 46 6.67 -0.70 46.24
CA LEU A 46 7.37 -0.40 47.50
C LEU A 46 7.91 1.03 47.55
N THR A 47 7.89 1.67 48.72
CA THR A 47 8.70 2.88 48.95
C THR A 47 10.17 2.48 49.00
N ILE A 48 11.04 3.20 48.30
CA ILE A 48 12.49 2.97 48.31
C ILE A 48 13.13 4.22 48.90
N ASP A 49 13.61 4.09 50.13
CA ASP A 49 14.28 5.13 50.90
C ASP A 49 15.66 4.66 51.39
N ALA A 50 16.41 5.54 52.05
CA ALA A 50 17.78 5.26 52.50
C ALA A 50 17.83 4.06 53.45
N ALA A 51 16.91 3.99 54.42
CA ALA A 51 16.85 2.90 55.38
C ALA A 51 16.62 1.55 54.70
N GLN A 52 15.73 1.51 53.71
CA GLN A 52 15.43 0.29 52.96
C GLN A 52 16.62 -0.13 52.07
N VAL A 53 17.28 0.83 51.43
CA VAL A 53 18.46 0.60 50.60
C VAL A 53 19.64 0.11 51.43
N ASP A 54 19.90 0.69 52.60
CA ASP A 54 20.94 0.25 53.55
C ASP A 54 20.71 -1.19 54.03
N ALA A 55 19.47 -1.50 54.38
CA ALA A 55 19.08 -2.86 54.76
C ALA A 55 19.36 -3.85 53.62
N TRP A 56 19.01 -3.51 52.38
CA TRP A 56 19.29 -4.34 51.21
C TRP A 56 20.77 -4.44 50.87
N ALA A 57 21.54 -3.37 51.02
CA ALA A 57 22.99 -3.38 50.82
C ALA A 57 23.69 -4.34 51.79
N THR A 58 23.21 -4.40 53.03
CA THR A 58 23.71 -5.33 54.05
C THR A 58 23.29 -6.78 53.79
N HIS A 59 22.06 -7.03 53.36
CA HIS A 59 21.53 -8.39 53.15
C HIS A 59 21.91 -9.00 51.80
N TYR A 60 22.13 -8.18 50.78
CA TYR A 60 22.39 -8.60 49.41
C TYR A 60 23.67 -7.98 48.81
N PRO A 61 24.82 -7.97 49.53
CA PRO A 61 25.99 -7.20 49.13
C PRO A 61 26.49 -7.50 47.71
N PRO A 62 26.69 -8.77 47.26
CA PRO A 62 27.27 -9.07 45.95
C PRO A 62 26.24 -9.06 44.80
N HIS A 63 25.00 -8.62 45.05
CA HIS A 63 23.96 -8.67 44.02
C HIS A 63 24.20 -7.61 42.94
N GLY A 64 23.55 -7.78 41.78
CA GLY A 64 23.49 -6.72 40.79
C GLY A 64 22.53 -5.61 41.21
N THR A 65 22.59 -4.48 40.49
CA THR A 65 21.73 -3.32 40.73
C THR A 65 20.79 -3.09 39.55
N GLY A 66 19.49 -3.14 39.81
CA GLY A 66 18.44 -2.72 38.90
C GLY A 66 17.91 -1.35 39.28
N LEU A 67 17.40 -0.62 38.31
CA LEU A 67 16.76 0.68 38.52
C LEU A 67 15.27 0.56 38.21
N ARG A 68 14.43 0.91 39.18
CA ARG A 68 12.99 0.94 38.99
C ARG A 68 12.58 2.14 38.15
N THR A 69 11.74 1.91 37.14
CA THR A 69 11.22 2.94 36.26
C THR A 69 9.92 3.55 36.80
N GLY A 70 9.61 4.76 36.35
CA GLY A 70 8.58 5.65 36.89
C GLY A 70 8.87 7.06 36.39
N HIS A 71 9.55 7.87 37.20
CA HIS A 71 10.21 9.10 36.74
C HIS A 71 11.44 8.81 35.87
N LEU A 72 12.10 7.66 36.07
CA LEU A 72 13.07 7.11 35.14
C LEU A 72 12.34 6.35 34.03
N VAL A 73 12.67 6.62 32.78
CA VAL A 73 12.16 5.94 31.59
C VAL A 73 13.31 5.25 30.88
N GLY A 74 13.11 4.03 30.38
CA GLY A 74 14.12 3.32 29.58
C GLY A 74 13.61 3.03 28.17
N LEU A 75 14.19 3.63 27.14
CA LEU A 75 13.97 3.24 25.75
C LEU A 75 14.86 2.04 25.41
N ASP A 76 14.28 0.85 25.43
CA ASP A 76 14.94 -0.44 25.17
C ASP A 76 14.80 -0.82 23.69
N ILE A 77 15.91 -0.74 22.96
CA ILE A 77 16.03 -1.10 21.54
C ILE A 77 16.47 -2.56 21.48
N ASP A 78 15.52 -3.48 21.35
CA ASP A 78 15.73 -4.94 21.35
C ASP A 78 15.97 -5.51 19.94
N ILE A 79 16.70 -4.78 19.10
CA ILE A 79 16.90 -5.10 17.68
C ILE A 79 18.26 -5.79 17.47
N LEU A 80 18.27 -6.83 16.64
CA LEU A 80 19.47 -7.62 16.29
C LEU A 80 20.12 -7.21 14.96
N ASP A 81 19.49 -6.29 14.22
CA ASP A 81 20.07 -5.58 13.10
C ASP A 81 20.85 -4.36 13.61
N PRO A 82 22.17 -4.31 13.42
CA PRO A 82 23.00 -3.28 14.02
C PRO A 82 22.85 -1.93 13.32
N ASP A 83 22.59 -1.88 12.02
CA ASP A 83 22.36 -0.63 11.29
C ASP A 83 21.06 0.02 11.78
N LEU A 84 19.99 -0.77 11.85
CA LEU A 84 18.69 -0.32 12.34
C LEU A 84 18.75 0.12 13.82
N ALA A 85 19.47 -0.63 14.68
CA ALA A 85 19.63 -0.26 16.08
C ALA A 85 20.41 1.06 16.28
N HIS A 86 21.42 1.33 15.44
CA HIS A 86 22.13 2.61 15.46
C HIS A 86 21.26 3.74 14.92
N GLU A 87 20.53 3.52 13.84
CA GLU A 87 19.63 4.51 13.26
C GLU A 87 18.54 4.95 14.25
N ILE A 88 17.94 4.00 14.98
CA ILE A 88 16.95 4.32 16.02
C ILE A 88 17.59 5.08 17.19
N HIS A 89 18.78 4.68 17.63
CA HIS A 89 19.51 5.39 18.68
C HIS A 89 19.79 6.84 18.28
N ARG A 90 20.33 7.05 17.07
CA ARG A 90 20.61 8.39 16.54
C ARG A 90 19.34 9.24 16.49
N ARG A 91 18.24 8.72 15.95
CA ARG A 91 16.95 9.43 15.92
C ARG A 91 16.43 9.77 17.31
N ALA A 92 16.64 8.89 18.31
CA ALA A 92 16.25 9.17 19.69
C ALA A 92 17.10 10.30 20.29
N VAL A 93 18.41 10.31 20.06
CA VAL A 93 19.33 11.37 20.50
C VAL A 93 19.03 12.69 19.81
N ASP A 94 18.80 12.69 18.50
CA ASP A 94 18.46 13.89 17.72
C ASP A 94 17.13 14.52 18.21
N ARG A 95 16.17 13.68 18.63
CA ARG A 95 14.83 14.14 19.06
C ARG A 95 14.75 14.52 20.54
N PHE A 96 15.35 13.73 21.41
CA PHE A 96 15.18 13.86 22.86
C PHE A 96 16.45 14.32 23.59
N GLY A 97 17.55 14.52 22.87
CA GLY A 97 18.85 14.86 23.42
C GLY A 97 19.71 13.63 23.73
N ALA A 98 21.02 13.87 23.80
CA ALA A 98 22.00 12.85 24.18
C ALA A 98 21.78 12.38 25.62
N THR A 99 21.94 11.08 25.84
CA THR A 99 21.75 10.45 27.16
C THR A 99 22.71 9.28 27.34
N LEU A 100 22.66 8.64 28.51
CA LEU A 100 23.42 7.44 28.82
C LEU A 100 23.02 6.26 27.90
N MET A 101 23.93 5.33 27.64
CA MET A 101 23.63 4.13 26.85
C MET A 101 24.09 2.89 27.58
N ARG A 102 23.18 1.93 27.80
CA ARG A 102 23.49 0.64 28.42
C ARG A 102 23.36 -0.52 27.45
N VAL A 103 24.41 -1.31 27.30
CA VAL A 103 24.45 -2.50 26.46
C VAL A 103 24.64 -3.75 27.32
N GLY A 104 23.70 -4.68 27.24
CA GLY A 104 23.88 -6.04 27.79
C GLY A 104 24.27 -7.06 26.72
N ARG A 105 23.69 -6.90 25.53
CA ARG A 105 23.98 -7.76 24.37
C ARG A 105 23.92 -6.93 23.10
N TRP A 106 25.08 -6.61 22.54
CA TRP A 106 25.16 -5.86 21.28
C TRP A 106 24.43 -6.59 20.12
N PRO A 107 23.72 -5.89 19.22
CA PRO A 107 23.54 -4.44 19.10
C PRO A 107 22.37 -3.86 19.92
N LYS A 108 21.71 -4.68 20.75
CA LYS A 108 20.61 -4.26 21.64
C LYS A 108 21.13 -3.29 22.69
N ARG A 109 20.36 -2.25 22.98
CA ARG A 109 20.79 -1.14 23.85
C ARG A 109 19.60 -0.47 24.51
N LEU A 110 19.82 0.10 25.69
CA LEU A 110 18.82 0.87 26.43
C LEU A 110 19.31 2.30 26.63
N LEU A 111 18.43 3.27 26.39
CA LEU A 111 18.67 4.70 26.58
C LEU A 111 17.79 5.20 27.75
N PRO A 112 18.37 5.59 28.90
CA PRO A 112 17.62 6.16 30.01
C PRO A 112 17.22 7.62 29.73
N TYR A 113 16.01 8.01 30.12
CA TYR A 113 15.51 9.38 30.09
C TYR A 113 14.74 9.67 31.39
N ARG A 114 14.39 10.94 31.64
CA ARG A 114 13.52 11.32 32.75
C ARG A 114 12.14 11.76 32.25
N THR A 115 11.10 11.48 33.01
CA THR A 115 9.77 12.05 32.80
C THR A 115 9.23 12.73 34.05
N LEU A 116 8.47 13.81 33.86
CA LEU A 116 7.80 14.54 34.96
C LEU A 116 6.52 13.82 35.40
N THR A 117 5.83 13.18 34.46
CA THR A 117 4.56 12.48 34.69
C THR A 117 4.73 11.01 34.35
N PRO A 118 4.91 10.11 35.35
CA PRO A 118 5.08 8.69 35.10
C PRO A 118 3.91 8.08 34.32
N PHE A 119 4.23 7.34 33.27
CA PHE A 119 3.26 6.65 32.41
C PHE A 119 3.58 5.15 32.31
N ARG A 120 2.65 4.36 31.77
CA ARG A 120 2.83 2.89 31.64
C ARG A 120 3.77 2.54 30.49
N LYS A 121 4.28 1.30 30.51
CA LYS A 121 5.09 0.77 29.41
C LYS A 121 4.36 0.84 28.07
N ILE A 122 5.09 1.27 27.03
CA ILE A 122 4.65 1.36 25.64
C ILE A 122 5.57 0.49 24.79
N LYS A 123 5.08 -0.14 23.73
CA LYS A 123 5.91 -0.99 22.87
C LYS A 123 5.42 -1.07 21.44
N VAL A 124 6.37 -1.27 20.54
CA VAL A 124 6.21 -1.72 19.14
C VAL A 124 7.11 -2.94 18.92
N PRO A 125 7.00 -3.68 17.80
CA PRO A 125 7.84 -4.86 17.59
C PRO A 125 9.35 -4.54 17.72
N GLY A 126 10.03 -5.19 18.67
CA GLY A 126 11.47 -5.02 18.89
C GLY A 126 11.91 -3.75 19.64
N ILE A 127 10.99 -2.87 20.07
CA ILE A 127 11.32 -1.67 20.86
C ILE A 127 10.30 -1.48 21.98
N GLU A 128 10.79 -1.23 23.19
CA GLU A 128 9.97 -0.99 24.37
C GLU A 128 10.38 0.29 25.10
N VAL A 129 9.40 1.05 25.60
CA VAL A 129 9.61 2.15 26.54
C VAL A 129 9.18 1.66 27.90
N LEU A 130 10.15 1.47 28.80
CA LEU A 130 9.94 1.05 30.17
C LEU A 130 9.46 2.25 31.00
N GLY A 131 8.17 2.27 31.34
CA GLY A 131 7.53 3.27 32.21
C GLY A 131 7.30 2.75 33.63
N ALA A 132 6.39 3.36 34.38
CA ALA A 132 6.07 3.02 35.76
C ALA A 132 5.81 1.52 36.00
N GLY A 133 6.35 0.99 37.10
CA GLY A 133 6.18 -0.40 37.51
C GLY A 133 7.04 -1.41 36.74
N GLN A 134 8.04 -0.96 35.98
CA GLN A 134 9.07 -1.81 35.36
C GLN A 134 10.44 -1.58 36.02
N GLN A 135 11.45 -2.32 35.57
CA GLN A 135 12.85 -2.11 35.97
C GLN A 135 13.78 -2.55 34.85
N PHE A 136 15.01 -2.02 34.84
CA PHE A 136 16.10 -2.61 34.06
C PHE A 136 17.36 -2.77 34.91
N VAL A 137 18.16 -3.79 34.58
CA VAL A 137 19.47 -4.02 35.22
C VAL A 137 20.46 -2.97 34.69
N ALA A 138 20.98 -2.15 35.61
CA ALA A 138 22.00 -1.13 35.33
C ALA A 138 23.42 -1.70 35.52
N PHE A 139 23.63 -2.48 36.57
CA PHE A 139 24.90 -3.16 36.88
C PHE A 139 24.63 -4.63 37.22
N GLY A 140 25.31 -5.56 36.55
CA GLY A 140 25.02 -6.99 36.68
C GLY A 140 25.69 -7.85 35.62
N ILE A 141 25.56 -9.17 35.74
CA ILE A 141 25.96 -10.12 34.69
C ILE A 141 24.74 -10.49 33.84
N HIS A 142 24.84 -10.35 32.52
CA HIS A 142 23.75 -10.67 31.61
C HIS A 142 23.62 -12.19 31.43
N PRO A 143 22.43 -12.79 31.67
CA PRO A 143 22.27 -14.24 31.82
C PRO A 143 22.58 -15.07 30.58
N VAL A 144 22.42 -14.49 29.38
CA VAL A 144 22.66 -15.20 28.11
C VAL A 144 24.09 -15.07 27.63
N THR A 145 24.72 -13.92 27.87
CA THR A 145 26.07 -13.64 27.34
C THR A 145 27.16 -14.00 28.36
N GLY A 146 26.81 -14.11 29.64
CA GLY A 146 27.77 -14.33 30.73
C GLY A 146 28.68 -13.13 31.00
N GLN A 147 28.45 -11.99 30.33
CA GLN A 147 29.27 -10.79 30.42
C GLN A 147 28.57 -9.71 31.26
N PRO A 148 29.32 -8.80 31.90
CA PRO A 148 28.74 -7.63 32.56
C PRO A 148 27.95 -6.75 31.58
N TYR A 149 26.89 -6.09 32.08
CA TYR A 149 26.32 -4.94 31.38
C TYR A 149 27.36 -3.82 31.29
N SER A 150 27.42 -3.12 30.15
CA SER A 150 28.39 -2.05 29.92
C SER A 150 27.73 -0.72 29.56
N TRP A 151 28.45 0.36 29.84
CA TRP A 151 28.09 1.75 29.53
C TRP A 151 29.09 2.34 28.52
N PRO A 152 28.95 2.02 27.21
CA PRO A 152 29.94 2.34 26.17
C PRO A 152 30.20 3.83 25.92
N LEU A 153 29.38 4.75 26.43
CA LEU A 153 29.63 6.20 26.34
C LEU A 153 30.52 6.73 27.47
N GLY A 154 30.89 5.89 28.44
CA GLY A 154 31.73 6.25 29.58
C GLY A 154 30.92 6.61 30.82
N ASP A 155 30.00 7.57 30.70
CA ASP A 155 29.16 8.01 31.82
C ASP A 155 28.13 6.94 32.23
N THR A 156 27.88 6.85 33.53
CA THR A 156 26.95 5.88 34.12
C THR A 156 25.94 6.59 35.04
N PRO A 157 24.89 5.90 35.52
CA PRO A 157 24.00 6.44 36.55
C PRO A 157 24.71 6.79 37.88
N LEU A 158 25.93 6.31 38.12
CA LEU A 158 26.77 6.71 39.26
C LEU A 158 27.46 8.06 39.07
N ASP A 159 27.47 8.58 37.84
CA ASP A 159 28.10 9.86 37.49
C ASP A 159 27.04 10.92 37.17
N VAL A 160 25.90 10.51 36.62
CA VAL A 160 24.84 11.41 36.14
C VAL A 160 23.57 11.22 36.97
N PRO A 161 23.17 12.23 37.76
CA PRO A 161 21.89 12.24 38.48
C PRO A 161 20.66 12.16 37.56
N LEU A 162 19.53 11.66 38.08
CA LEU A 162 18.30 11.48 37.32
C LEU A 162 17.77 12.79 36.73
N ASP A 163 17.88 13.89 37.48
CA ASP A 163 17.38 15.21 37.07
C ASP A 163 18.15 15.82 35.90
N ALA A 164 19.42 15.43 35.72
CA ALA A 164 20.30 15.79 34.61
C ALA A 164 20.01 15.02 33.31
N LEU A 165 19.21 13.93 33.37
CA LEU A 165 18.78 13.24 32.15
C LEU A 165 17.78 14.10 31.37
N PRO A 166 17.78 14.03 30.02
CA PRO A 166 16.82 14.76 29.21
C PRO A 166 15.38 14.36 29.53
N VAL A 167 14.48 15.34 29.49
CA VAL A 167 13.07 15.18 29.83
C VAL A 167 12.28 14.73 28.60
N VAL A 168 11.48 13.68 28.77
CA VAL A 168 10.56 13.12 27.78
C VAL A 168 9.15 12.96 28.37
N ASP A 169 8.14 13.01 27.51
CA ASP A 169 6.74 12.74 27.84
C ASP A 169 6.20 11.53 27.05
N GLU A 170 5.02 11.05 27.46
CA GLU A 170 4.38 9.89 26.83
C GLU A 170 4.08 10.15 25.34
N ASP A 171 3.57 11.34 25.00
CA ASP A 171 3.13 11.68 23.64
C ASP A 171 4.31 11.75 22.66
N GLY A 172 5.42 12.38 23.06
CA GLY A 172 6.64 12.45 22.29
C GLY A 172 7.24 11.08 22.03
N LEU A 173 7.25 10.20 23.03
CA LEU A 173 7.72 8.82 22.89
C LEU A 173 6.79 7.96 22.03
N ARG A 174 5.47 8.13 22.13
CA ARG A 174 4.51 7.46 21.24
C ARG A 174 4.68 7.89 19.79
N ALA A 175 4.80 9.19 19.54
CA ALA A 175 5.06 9.72 18.21
C ALA A 175 6.38 9.16 17.64
N PHE A 176 7.43 9.13 18.45
CA PHE A 176 8.71 8.51 18.06
C PHE A 176 8.56 7.01 17.74
N LEU A 177 7.92 6.22 18.63
CA LEU A 177 7.69 4.80 18.39
C LEU A 177 6.81 4.54 17.16
N GLY A 178 5.85 5.43 16.87
CA GLY A 178 4.98 5.35 15.71
C GLY A 178 5.76 5.50 14.40
N GLU A 179 6.64 6.51 14.34
CA GLU A 179 7.54 6.74 13.21
C GLU A 179 8.52 5.58 13.01
N ILE A 180 9.08 5.05 14.10
CA ILE A 180 9.97 3.89 14.01
C ILE A 180 9.18 2.63 13.61
N GLY A 181 7.98 2.43 14.17
CA GLY A 181 7.08 1.34 13.80
C GLY A 181 6.80 1.27 12.30
N ALA A 182 6.74 2.41 11.63
CA ALA A 182 6.53 2.49 10.19
C ALA A 182 7.73 2.03 9.34
N ILE A 183 8.95 1.96 9.89
CA ILE A 183 10.15 1.45 9.20
C ILE A 183 10.53 0.02 9.62
N LEU A 184 10.04 -0.45 10.76
CA LEU A 184 10.42 -1.75 11.31
C LEU A 184 10.02 -2.92 10.39
N PRO A 185 10.89 -3.95 10.23
CA PRO A 185 10.47 -5.21 9.64
C PRO A 185 9.38 -5.84 10.48
N GLN A 186 8.17 -5.92 9.92
CA GLN A 186 7.09 -6.59 10.62
C GLN A 186 7.39 -8.09 10.67
N GLU A 187 7.47 -8.68 11.86
CA GLU A 187 7.88 -10.08 12.04
C GLU A 187 7.02 -11.04 11.21
N ALA A 188 7.66 -12.01 10.55
CA ALA A 188 6.98 -13.11 9.89
C ALA A 188 6.42 -14.06 10.96
N SER A 189 5.20 -13.79 11.42
CA SER A 189 4.46 -14.73 12.26
C SER A 189 4.20 -16.02 11.46
N GLY A 190 5.05 -17.03 11.70
CA GLY A 190 4.81 -18.43 11.37
C GLY A 190 4.55 -18.74 9.90
N SER A 191 5.61 -18.87 9.10
CA SER A 191 5.62 -19.79 7.96
C SER A 191 7.05 -20.19 7.64
N ARG A 192 7.41 -21.46 7.89
CA ARG A 192 8.60 -22.09 7.31
C ARG A 192 8.37 -22.21 5.80
N ALA A 193 8.67 -21.16 5.04
CA ALA A 193 8.79 -21.28 3.59
C ALA A 193 10.12 -21.99 3.30
N ARG A 194 10.04 -23.21 2.74
CA ARG A 194 11.19 -23.86 2.09
C ARG A 194 11.70 -22.91 1.01
N ARG A 195 12.95 -22.48 1.12
CA ARG A 195 13.66 -21.80 0.02
C ARG A 195 14.34 -22.85 -0.85
N GLU A 196 14.17 -22.71 -2.16
CA GLU A 196 15.00 -23.42 -3.14
C GLU A 196 16.46 -22.92 -3.04
N PRO A 197 17.46 -23.80 -3.17
CA PRO A 197 18.85 -23.41 -3.16
C PRO A 197 19.24 -22.83 -4.52
N GLY A 198 19.59 -21.53 -4.59
CA GLY A 198 20.22 -20.98 -5.80
C GLY A 198 20.15 -19.46 -6.00
N VAL A 199 19.19 -18.76 -5.41
CA VAL A 199 19.03 -17.32 -5.63
C VAL A 199 19.71 -16.52 -4.50
N ARG A 200 20.82 -15.86 -4.79
CA ARG A 200 21.42 -14.84 -3.90
C ARG A 200 20.54 -13.59 -3.92
N SER A 201 19.54 -13.52 -3.04
CA SER A 201 18.91 -12.24 -2.69
C SER A 201 19.88 -11.40 -1.86
N PRO A 202 20.12 -10.12 -2.20
CA PRO A 202 20.66 -9.18 -1.23
C PRO A 202 19.58 -8.91 -0.17
N SER A 203 19.96 -8.81 1.11
CA SER A 203 19.11 -8.40 2.28
C SER A 203 18.46 -9.44 3.21
N LEU A 204 18.91 -10.71 3.26
CA LEU A 204 18.64 -11.52 4.46
C LEU A 204 19.90 -11.58 5.31
N GLY A 205 19.84 -10.93 6.47
CA GLY A 205 20.91 -10.92 7.47
C GLY A 205 21.31 -12.32 7.95
N PRO A 206 22.27 -12.41 8.88
CA PRO A 206 22.80 -13.68 9.35
C PRO A 206 21.71 -14.62 9.91
N VAL A 207 21.87 -15.93 9.67
CA VAL A 207 20.98 -16.96 10.25
C VAL A 207 21.31 -17.11 11.73
N ARG A 208 20.28 -17.15 12.59
CA ARG A 208 20.45 -17.18 14.05
C ARG A 208 19.78 -18.40 14.70
N ASP A 209 20.32 -18.84 15.85
CA ASP A 209 19.70 -19.85 16.71
C ASP A 209 18.53 -19.28 17.53
N THR A 210 17.86 -20.13 18.32
CA THR A 210 16.76 -19.73 19.22
C THR A 210 17.21 -18.77 20.32
N ALA A 211 18.50 -18.76 20.67
CA ALA A 211 19.11 -17.81 21.57
C ALA A 211 19.56 -16.53 20.85
N GLY A 212 19.34 -16.38 19.54
CA GLY A 212 19.72 -15.22 18.72
C GLY A 212 21.20 -15.14 18.31
N ARG A 213 21.99 -16.18 18.57
CA ARG A 213 23.42 -16.25 18.16
C ARG A 213 23.53 -16.54 16.67
N VAL A 214 24.49 -15.93 15.99
CA VAL A 214 24.71 -16.11 14.55
C VAL A 214 25.33 -17.49 14.26
N LEU A 215 24.60 -18.31 13.50
CA LEU A 215 25.01 -19.62 13.02
C LEU A 215 25.69 -19.53 11.64
N ASP A 216 25.06 -18.85 10.68
CA ASP A 216 25.57 -18.67 9.32
C ASP A 216 25.65 -17.18 8.94
N GLY A 217 26.66 -16.82 8.14
CA GLY A 217 26.98 -15.42 7.83
C GLY A 217 27.95 -14.75 8.83
N ARG A 218 28.65 -15.55 9.66
CA ARG A 218 29.53 -15.08 10.75
C ARG A 218 30.66 -14.13 10.32
N ASP A 219 31.27 -14.32 9.16
CA ASP A 219 32.32 -13.39 8.67
C ASP A 219 31.76 -12.00 8.34
N GLY A 220 30.58 -11.96 7.71
CA GLY A 220 29.85 -10.72 7.48
C GLY A 220 29.43 -10.05 8.78
N TRP A 221 28.98 -10.84 9.77
CA TRP A 221 28.65 -10.35 11.11
C TRP A 221 29.86 -9.74 11.84
N LEU A 222 31.01 -10.40 11.81
CA LEU A 222 32.27 -9.87 12.37
C LEU A 222 32.67 -8.55 11.69
N SER A 223 32.52 -8.48 10.36
CA SER A 223 32.78 -7.26 9.60
C SER A 223 31.81 -6.12 9.98
N ALA A 224 30.54 -6.42 10.24
CA ALA A 224 29.55 -5.44 10.69
C ALA A 224 29.88 -4.91 12.09
N ILE A 225 30.24 -5.80 13.04
CA ILE A 225 30.71 -5.38 14.37
C ILE A 225 31.90 -4.43 14.26
N ALA A 226 32.90 -4.78 13.43
CA ALA A 226 34.08 -3.94 13.21
C ALA A 226 33.74 -2.58 12.57
N PHE A 227 32.85 -2.58 11.57
CA PHE A 227 32.35 -1.37 10.94
C PHE A 227 31.72 -0.42 11.97
N HIS A 228 30.84 -0.93 12.83
CA HIS A 228 30.25 -0.11 13.88
C HIS A 228 31.28 0.29 14.94
N ALA A 229 32.10 -0.61 15.46
CA ALA A 229 33.08 -0.23 16.49
C ALA A 229 34.03 0.89 16.04
N VAL A 230 34.44 0.89 14.76
CA VAL A 230 35.29 1.96 14.19
C VAL A 230 34.54 3.30 14.11
N HIS A 231 33.30 3.31 13.64
CA HIS A 231 32.47 4.52 13.64
C HIS A 231 32.19 5.04 15.05
N ASP A 232 31.89 4.16 16.00
CA ASP A 232 31.68 4.50 17.42
C ASP A 232 32.92 5.24 17.99
N ALA A 233 34.12 4.77 17.66
CA ALA A 233 35.37 5.42 18.08
C ALA A 233 35.63 6.74 17.34
N ALA A 234 35.25 6.84 16.07
CA ALA A 234 35.36 8.08 15.31
C ALA A 234 34.45 9.18 15.86
N GLU A 235 33.20 8.86 16.19
CA GLU A 235 32.19 9.77 16.75
C GLU A 235 32.59 10.29 18.14
N ARG A 236 33.19 9.44 19.00
CA ARG A 236 33.64 9.84 20.35
C ARG A 236 34.89 10.74 20.38
N GLY A 237 35.57 10.94 19.25
CA GLY A 237 36.85 11.66 19.22
C GLY A 237 37.98 11.00 20.04
N ALA A 238 37.81 9.74 20.45
CA ALA A 238 38.78 9.00 21.25
C ALA A 238 39.99 8.55 20.41
N PRO A 239 41.16 8.29 21.02
CA PRO A 239 42.29 7.67 20.34
C PRO A 239 41.84 6.35 19.70
N ARG A 240 42.02 6.23 18.38
CA ARG A 240 41.59 5.07 17.58
C ARG A 240 42.58 3.92 17.73
N ASP A 241 42.80 3.49 18.98
CA ASP A 241 43.67 2.36 19.29
C ASP A 241 43.11 1.08 18.66
N ALA A 242 43.85 0.56 17.68
CA ALA A 242 43.48 -0.64 16.95
C ALA A 242 43.41 -1.87 17.87
N GLU A 243 44.20 -1.92 18.94
CA GLU A 243 44.22 -3.05 19.86
C GLU A 243 42.98 -3.07 20.77
N ALA A 244 42.63 -1.92 21.37
CA ALA A 244 41.39 -1.77 22.12
C ALA A 244 40.14 -2.08 21.28
N LEU A 245 40.07 -1.55 20.05
CA LEU A 245 38.97 -1.85 19.12
C LEU A 245 38.91 -3.32 18.73
N THR A 246 40.06 -3.97 18.54
CA THR A 246 40.12 -5.41 18.25
C THR A 246 39.55 -6.24 19.39
N ALA A 247 39.92 -5.91 20.64
CA ALA A 247 39.42 -6.60 21.82
C ALA A 247 37.90 -6.42 21.97
N GLU A 248 37.40 -5.19 21.76
CA GLU A 248 35.97 -4.88 21.80
C GLU A 248 35.18 -5.65 20.72
N VAL A 249 35.65 -5.61 19.46
CA VAL A 249 35.02 -6.32 18.34
C VAL A 249 34.97 -7.82 18.59
N TRP A 250 36.06 -8.38 19.11
CA TRP A 250 36.14 -9.79 19.44
C TRP A 250 35.19 -10.18 20.57
N ALA A 251 35.13 -9.40 21.66
CA ALA A 251 34.22 -9.63 22.77
C ALA A 251 32.74 -9.60 22.29
N ARG A 252 32.37 -8.62 21.48
CA ARG A 252 31.03 -8.52 20.86
C ARG A 252 30.74 -9.73 19.98
N PHE A 253 31.70 -10.18 19.17
CA PHE A 253 31.55 -11.33 18.28
C PHE A 253 31.38 -12.64 19.05
N ALA A 254 32.25 -12.90 20.03
CA ALA A 254 32.19 -14.10 20.86
C ALA A 254 30.88 -14.21 21.65
N ALA A 255 30.32 -13.08 22.10
CA ALA A 255 29.04 -13.04 22.80
C ALA A 255 27.81 -13.24 21.88
N THR A 256 27.96 -13.14 20.56
CA THR A 256 26.83 -13.06 19.60
C THR A 256 26.89 -14.06 18.45
N ALA A 257 27.96 -14.83 18.31
CA ALA A 257 28.14 -15.83 17.26
C ALA A 257 28.41 -17.22 17.86
N ASP A 258 28.08 -18.27 17.10
CA ASP A 258 28.50 -19.63 17.39
C ASP A 258 29.98 -19.82 17.01
N LEU A 259 30.82 -20.05 18.01
CA LEU A 259 32.26 -20.31 17.87
C LEU A 259 32.61 -21.80 17.89
N ASP A 260 31.67 -22.67 18.26
CA ASP A 260 31.91 -24.12 18.37
C ASP A 260 32.07 -24.75 16.98
N ARG A 261 31.45 -24.14 15.97
CA ARG A 261 31.56 -24.56 14.57
C ARG A 261 32.74 -23.89 13.85
N PRO A 262 33.62 -24.64 13.17
CA PRO A 262 34.69 -24.06 12.37
C PRO A 262 34.17 -23.28 11.14
N ARG A 263 35.04 -22.46 10.54
CA ARG A 263 34.70 -21.64 9.36
C ARG A 263 34.45 -22.52 8.13
N GLN A 264 33.33 -22.27 7.44
CA GLN A 264 33.02 -22.92 6.17
C GLN A 264 34.10 -22.60 5.12
N GLY A 265 34.58 -23.63 4.42
CA GLY A 265 35.63 -23.54 3.40
C GLY A 265 37.06 -23.72 3.92
N THR A 266 37.40 -23.18 5.10
CA THR A 266 38.79 -23.22 5.62
C THR A 266 39.01 -24.18 6.79
N GLY A 267 37.95 -24.62 7.50
CA GLY A 267 38.06 -25.53 8.65
C GLY A 267 38.68 -24.94 9.93
N ARG A 268 39.31 -23.76 9.88
CA ARG A 268 39.85 -23.07 11.07
C ARG A 268 38.77 -22.42 11.95
N PRO A 269 38.96 -22.36 13.28
CA PRO A 269 38.11 -21.54 14.16
C PRO A 269 38.35 -20.04 13.90
N PHE A 270 37.36 -19.22 14.25
CA PHE A 270 37.55 -17.76 14.32
C PHE A 270 38.46 -17.42 15.49
N ALA A 271 39.30 -16.39 15.34
CA ALA A 271 40.22 -15.93 16.37
C ALA A 271 40.30 -14.40 16.45
N LEU A 272 40.94 -13.89 17.51
CA LEU A 272 41.22 -12.46 17.71
C LEU A 272 41.90 -11.80 16.49
N ALA A 273 42.76 -12.55 15.78
CA ALA A 273 43.41 -12.08 14.56
C ALA A 273 42.43 -11.73 13.42
N ASP A 274 41.28 -12.41 13.33
CA ASP A 274 40.24 -12.10 12.34
C ASP A 274 39.56 -10.77 12.65
N ALA A 275 39.27 -10.51 13.94
CA ALA A 275 38.76 -9.21 14.39
C ALA A 275 39.77 -8.09 14.08
N ARG A 276 41.07 -8.33 14.36
CA ARG A 276 42.15 -7.37 14.06
C ARG A 276 42.20 -7.02 12.58
N ALA A 277 42.10 -8.01 11.70
CA ALA A 277 42.10 -7.79 10.26
C ALA A 277 40.90 -6.95 9.80
N LYS A 278 39.70 -7.21 10.33
CA LYS A 278 38.50 -6.40 10.00
C LYS A 278 38.62 -4.98 10.55
N VAL A 279 39.12 -4.79 11.77
CA VAL A 279 39.34 -3.46 12.37
C VAL A 279 40.36 -2.66 11.56
N ALA A 280 41.51 -3.26 11.22
CA ALA A 280 42.55 -2.61 10.42
C ALA A 280 42.04 -2.17 9.04
N ASP A 281 41.27 -3.02 8.35
CA ASP A 281 40.65 -2.65 7.07
C ASP A 281 39.67 -1.48 7.21
N LYS A 282 38.84 -1.46 8.26
CA LYS A 282 37.85 -0.39 8.48
C LYS A 282 38.51 0.93 8.89
N LEU A 283 39.56 0.88 9.71
CA LEU A 283 40.38 2.06 10.04
C LEU A 283 41.08 2.62 8.81
N ARG A 284 41.62 1.77 7.94
CA ARG A 284 42.22 2.18 6.66
C ARG A 284 41.17 2.85 5.77
N LEU A 285 40.00 2.23 5.58
CA LEU A 285 38.91 2.83 4.80
C LEU A 285 38.46 4.17 5.38
N LEU A 286 38.43 4.32 6.71
CA LEU A 286 38.08 5.59 7.36
C LEU A 286 39.14 6.66 7.10
N HIS A 287 40.43 6.30 7.21
CA HIS A 287 41.56 7.18 6.91
C HIS A 287 41.53 7.65 5.44
N ASP A 288 41.22 6.73 4.52
CA ASP A 288 41.12 7.02 3.09
C ASP A 288 39.85 7.81 2.71
N GLY A 289 38.95 8.11 3.65
CA GLY A 289 37.65 8.75 3.37
C GLY A 289 36.68 7.85 2.58
N ARG A 290 36.92 6.54 2.57
CA ARG A 290 36.18 5.52 1.79
C ARG A 290 35.31 4.60 2.64
N LEU A 291 35.30 4.77 3.96
CA LEU A 291 34.39 4.04 4.84
C LEU A 291 32.97 4.60 4.66
N PRO A 292 31.98 3.78 4.25
CA PRO A 292 30.60 4.25 4.12
C PRO A 292 30.08 4.82 5.45
N GLY A 293 29.26 5.87 5.39
CA GLY A 293 28.56 6.41 6.56
C GLY A 293 27.56 5.40 7.15
N ARG A 294 27.15 5.65 8.39
CA ARG A 294 26.09 4.88 9.09
C ARG A 294 24.68 5.33 8.74
N SER A 295 24.51 6.55 8.21
CA SER A 295 23.17 7.06 7.90
C SER A 295 22.61 6.35 6.67
N SER A 296 21.42 5.78 6.82
CA SER A 296 20.47 5.85 5.72
C SER A 296 19.80 7.21 5.87
N ASP A 297 20.15 8.17 5.02
CA ASP A 297 19.42 9.43 4.98
C ASP A 297 17.93 9.11 4.86
N VAL A 298 17.09 9.86 5.59
CA VAL A 298 15.63 9.74 5.42
C VAL A 298 15.38 9.97 3.94
N PRO A 299 14.84 8.97 3.19
CA PRO A 299 14.73 9.12 1.75
C PRO A 299 13.94 10.39 1.45
N VAL A 300 14.44 11.19 0.51
CA VAL A 300 13.75 12.42 0.11
C VAL A 300 12.42 12.00 -0.52
N PRO A 301 11.28 12.59 -0.13
CA PRO A 301 10.02 12.36 -0.82
C PRO A 301 10.17 12.71 -2.30
N ASP A 302 9.76 11.81 -3.20
CA ASP A 302 10.01 11.96 -4.64
C ASP A 302 9.25 13.16 -5.25
N ASP A 303 8.11 13.53 -4.68
CA ASP A 303 7.18 14.53 -5.24
C ASP A 303 7.30 15.90 -4.58
N ALA A 304 7.06 16.99 -5.31
CA ALA A 304 6.99 18.35 -4.77
C ALA A 304 5.74 18.53 -3.86
N PRO A 305 5.77 19.41 -2.84
CA PRO A 305 4.59 19.66 -2.03
C PRO A 305 3.55 20.47 -2.81
N ALA A 306 2.29 20.04 -2.73
CA ALA A 306 1.15 20.85 -3.10
C ALA A 306 1.09 22.09 -2.19
N THR A 307 1.54 23.23 -2.72
CA THR A 307 1.68 24.50 -1.97
C THR A 307 0.71 25.57 -2.43
N LEU A 308 0.05 25.39 -3.58
CA LEU A 308 -0.84 26.39 -4.13
C LEU A 308 -2.08 26.56 -3.23
N PRO A 309 -2.40 27.78 -2.76
CA PRO A 309 -3.68 28.06 -2.13
C PRO A 309 -4.84 27.65 -3.04
N VAL A 310 -5.92 27.13 -2.45
CA VAL A 310 -7.08 26.62 -3.21
C VAL A 310 -7.65 27.65 -4.21
N PRO A 311 -7.82 28.95 -3.86
CA PRO A 311 -8.30 29.94 -4.83
C PRO A 311 -7.36 30.11 -6.03
N GLU A 312 -6.05 30.12 -5.80
CA GLU A 312 -5.03 30.24 -6.85
C GLU A 312 -4.99 28.98 -7.74
N ALA A 313 -5.08 27.79 -7.13
CA ALA A 313 -5.16 26.54 -7.88
C ALA A 313 -6.43 26.48 -8.76
N ARG A 314 -7.58 26.99 -8.28
CA ARG A 314 -8.80 27.11 -9.07
C ARG A 314 -8.64 28.12 -10.21
N ALA A 315 -7.98 29.26 -9.97
CA ALA A 315 -7.69 30.25 -11.00
C ALA A 315 -6.74 29.71 -12.06
N ALA A 316 -5.68 28.99 -11.67
CA ALA A 316 -4.76 28.33 -12.58
C ALA A 316 -5.47 27.27 -13.44
N LEU A 317 -6.39 26.49 -12.86
CA LEU A 317 -7.17 25.51 -13.60
C LEU A 317 -8.16 26.17 -14.58
N ASP A 318 -8.82 27.26 -14.16
CA ASP A 318 -9.72 28.02 -15.02
C ASP A 318 -8.96 28.65 -16.21
N ALA A 319 -7.81 29.28 -15.95
CA ALA A 319 -6.96 29.88 -16.98
C ALA A 319 -6.39 28.82 -17.94
N GLY A 320 -5.86 27.71 -17.41
CA GLY A 320 -5.32 26.63 -18.22
C GLY A 320 -6.39 25.99 -19.12
N LEU A 321 -7.61 25.76 -18.61
CA LEU A 321 -8.71 25.24 -19.43
C LEU A 321 -9.13 26.22 -20.53
N ALA A 322 -9.12 27.53 -20.25
CA ALA A 322 -9.40 28.56 -21.23
C ALA A 322 -8.35 28.57 -22.36
N GLU A 323 -7.07 28.54 -21.99
CA GLU A 323 -5.92 28.46 -22.91
C GLU A 323 -6.00 27.21 -23.79
N ALA A 324 -6.19 26.04 -23.17
CA ALA A 324 -6.34 24.77 -23.88
C ALA A 324 -7.49 24.81 -24.90
N CYS A 325 -8.62 25.41 -24.55
CA CYS A 325 -9.72 25.60 -25.50
C CYS A 325 -9.35 26.55 -26.64
N GLY A 326 -8.56 27.59 -26.37
CA GLY A 326 -8.05 28.51 -27.39
C GLY A 326 -7.08 27.84 -28.37
N GLU A 327 -6.19 26.98 -27.89
CA GLU A 327 -5.29 26.18 -28.75
C GLU A 327 -6.06 25.22 -29.66
N ILE A 328 -7.10 24.56 -29.12
CA ILE A 328 -7.99 23.68 -29.89
C ILE A 328 -8.73 24.48 -30.97
N GLU A 329 -9.23 25.67 -30.64
CA GLU A 329 -9.91 26.56 -31.58
C GLU A 329 -8.98 27.00 -32.72
N ALA A 330 -7.78 27.49 -32.38
CA ALA A 330 -6.77 27.90 -33.36
C ALA A 330 -6.34 26.74 -34.27
N TRP A 331 -6.22 25.54 -33.71
CA TRP A 331 -5.96 24.35 -34.50
C TRP A 331 -7.14 23.97 -35.40
N GLN A 332 -8.39 24.05 -34.94
CA GLN A 332 -9.55 23.74 -35.77
C GLN A 332 -9.68 24.67 -36.98
N ALA A 333 -9.26 25.93 -36.85
CA ALA A 333 -9.25 26.89 -37.94
C ALA A 333 -8.21 26.58 -39.02
N THR A 334 -7.10 25.92 -38.69
CA THR A 334 -5.95 25.73 -39.60
C THR A 334 -5.71 24.28 -40.01
N ARG A 335 -5.82 23.34 -39.04
CA ARG A 335 -5.56 21.90 -39.17
C ARG A 335 -4.22 21.56 -39.83
N SER A 336 -3.23 22.45 -39.70
CA SER A 336 -1.94 22.37 -40.39
C SER A 336 -0.84 21.68 -39.56
N ALA A 337 -1.09 21.43 -38.28
CA ALA A 337 -0.18 20.79 -37.33
C ALA A 337 -0.80 19.51 -36.73
N PRO A 338 -0.05 18.68 -36.00
CA PRO A 338 -0.65 17.62 -35.18
C PRO A 338 -1.72 18.19 -34.22
N PRO A 339 -2.82 17.48 -33.97
CA PRO A 339 -3.89 17.97 -33.11
C PRO A 339 -3.39 18.18 -31.68
N PRO A 340 -3.79 19.28 -31.00
CA PRO A 340 -3.43 19.50 -29.61
C PRO A 340 -4.03 18.41 -28.73
N ARG A 341 -3.19 17.87 -27.84
CA ARG A 341 -3.56 16.87 -26.85
C ARG A 341 -3.10 17.39 -25.51
N ILE A 342 -4.06 17.81 -24.68
CA ILE A 342 -3.80 18.51 -23.44
C ILE A 342 -4.44 17.73 -22.30
N GLY A 343 -3.63 17.38 -21.30
CA GLY A 343 -4.03 16.66 -20.10
C GLY A 343 -3.95 17.58 -18.88
N PHE A 344 -4.94 17.51 -18.00
CA PHE A 344 -4.92 18.22 -16.71
C PHE A 344 -4.86 17.22 -15.56
N ARG A 345 -3.71 17.19 -14.88
CA ARG A 345 -3.54 16.54 -13.58
C ARG A 345 -3.83 17.56 -12.49
N ALA A 346 -5.07 17.58 -12.00
CA ALA A 346 -5.47 18.53 -10.96
C ALA A 346 -6.06 17.85 -9.73
N SER A 347 -5.79 18.39 -8.53
CA SER A 347 -6.26 17.82 -7.26
C SER A 347 -7.76 17.47 -7.25
N VAL A 348 -8.11 16.39 -6.54
CA VAL A 348 -9.50 15.97 -6.40
C VAL A 348 -10.29 17.04 -5.63
N GLY A 349 -11.45 17.43 -6.17
CA GLY A 349 -12.31 18.45 -5.55
C GLY A 349 -12.13 19.88 -6.06
N LEU A 350 -11.13 20.18 -6.91
CA LEU A 350 -10.92 21.52 -7.50
C LEU A 350 -12.02 21.97 -8.48
N GLY A 351 -12.99 21.11 -8.80
CA GLY A 351 -14.08 21.44 -9.73
C GLY A 351 -13.75 21.21 -11.20
N LYS A 352 -12.76 20.34 -11.52
CA LYS A 352 -12.33 19.96 -12.88
C LYS A 352 -13.51 19.81 -13.86
N SER A 353 -14.42 18.88 -13.59
CA SER A 353 -15.54 18.57 -14.49
C SER A 353 -16.53 19.74 -14.62
N GLY A 354 -16.67 20.59 -13.61
CA GLY A 354 -17.53 21.78 -13.66
C GLY A 354 -16.93 22.90 -14.50
N LEU A 355 -15.64 23.19 -14.30
CA LEU A 355 -14.90 24.20 -15.06
C LEU A 355 -14.75 23.79 -16.52
N SER A 356 -14.42 22.53 -16.79
CA SER A 356 -14.28 22.02 -18.15
C SER A 356 -15.59 22.10 -18.94
N ARG A 357 -16.73 21.75 -18.32
CA ARG A 357 -18.05 21.93 -18.94
C ARG A 357 -18.29 23.37 -19.39
N ARG A 358 -17.94 24.34 -18.55
CA ARG A 358 -18.12 25.77 -18.85
C ARG A 358 -17.27 26.20 -20.05
N HIS A 359 -15.98 25.88 -20.02
CA HIS A 359 -15.02 26.27 -21.08
C HIS A 359 -15.29 25.55 -22.40
N VAL A 360 -15.60 24.25 -22.36
CA VAL A 360 -15.94 23.47 -23.56
C VAL A 360 -17.26 23.92 -24.17
N MET A 361 -18.24 24.37 -23.37
CA MET A 361 -19.45 25.01 -23.92
C MET A 361 -19.17 26.34 -24.61
N ALA A 362 -18.29 27.16 -24.03
CA ALA A 362 -17.87 28.41 -24.66
C ALA A 362 -17.12 28.14 -25.98
N LEU A 363 -16.20 27.16 -25.98
CA LEU A 363 -15.50 26.71 -27.18
C LEU A 363 -16.47 26.27 -28.27
N ARG A 364 -17.44 25.40 -27.94
CA ARG A 364 -18.45 24.95 -28.89
C ARG A 364 -19.16 26.13 -29.57
N ARG A 365 -19.62 27.11 -28.79
CA ARG A 365 -20.33 28.29 -29.33
C ARG A 365 -19.47 29.06 -30.32
N ARG A 366 -18.17 29.23 -30.01
CA ARG A 366 -17.23 29.93 -30.91
C ARG A 366 -16.96 29.13 -32.18
N LEU A 367 -16.77 27.81 -32.08
CA LEU A 367 -16.61 26.93 -33.24
C LEU A 367 -17.84 26.99 -34.15
N ALA A 368 -19.04 26.90 -33.57
CA ALA A 368 -20.30 26.99 -34.31
C ALA A 368 -20.46 28.35 -35.03
N GLN A 369 -20.11 29.47 -34.38
CA GLN A 369 -20.14 30.81 -34.96
C GLN A 369 -19.18 30.97 -36.15
N GLN A 370 -18.05 30.25 -36.13
CA GLN A 370 -17.06 30.25 -37.21
C GLN A 370 -17.36 29.22 -38.31
N GLY A 371 -18.46 28.46 -38.21
CA GLY A 371 -18.76 27.36 -39.13
C GLY A 371 -17.76 26.19 -39.05
N LEU A 372 -17.01 26.11 -37.94
CA LEU A 372 -16.06 25.05 -37.67
C LEU A 372 -16.75 23.86 -36.99
N PRO A 373 -16.10 22.67 -36.97
CA PRO A 373 -16.62 21.48 -36.29
C PRO A 373 -16.84 21.73 -34.80
N ASP A 374 -18.08 21.68 -34.34
CA ASP A 374 -18.49 22.12 -33.00
C ASP A 374 -19.01 20.98 -32.09
N ARG A 375 -19.16 19.76 -32.61
CA ARG A 375 -19.67 18.62 -31.83
C ARG A 375 -18.65 18.15 -30.79
N ILE A 376 -19.10 17.89 -29.57
CA ILE A 376 -18.25 17.46 -28.46
C ILE A 376 -18.49 16.00 -28.13
N LEU A 377 -17.43 15.21 -28.03
CA LEU A 377 -17.51 13.83 -27.54
C LEU A 377 -16.94 13.76 -26.11
N VAL A 378 -17.73 13.24 -25.17
CA VAL A 378 -17.34 13.10 -23.77
C VAL A 378 -17.23 11.62 -23.41
N PHE A 379 -16.07 11.19 -22.96
CA PHE A 379 -15.80 9.80 -22.59
C PHE A 379 -15.60 9.69 -21.08
N VAL A 380 -16.33 8.77 -20.45
CA VAL A 380 -16.30 8.52 -19.00
C VAL A 380 -16.08 7.03 -18.69
N PRO A 381 -15.70 6.63 -17.47
CA PRO A 381 -15.34 5.24 -17.18
C PRO A 381 -16.43 4.20 -17.43
N SER A 382 -17.71 4.54 -17.19
CA SER A 382 -18.81 3.58 -17.23
C SER A 382 -20.09 4.18 -17.84
N HIS A 383 -21.01 3.32 -18.26
CA HIS A 383 -22.32 3.76 -18.74
C HIS A 383 -23.16 4.46 -17.66
N ALA A 384 -23.04 4.06 -16.38
CA ALA A 384 -23.74 4.72 -15.28
C ALA A 384 -23.27 6.18 -15.13
N LEU A 385 -21.95 6.40 -15.15
CA LEU A 385 -21.37 7.75 -15.14
C LEU A 385 -21.71 8.53 -16.42
N ALA A 386 -21.94 7.86 -17.54
CA ALA A 386 -22.34 8.52 -18.78
C ALA A 386 -23.73 9.14 -18.67
N GLU A 387 -24.66 8.47 -17.97
CA GLU A 387 -26.00 9.03 -17.71
C GLU A 387 -25.94 10.23 -16.76
N GLU A 388 -25.14 10.14 -15.69
CA GLU A 388 -24.92 11.24 -14.75
C GLU A 388 -24.27 12.45 -15.43
N ALA A 389 -23.18 12.23 -16.18
CA ALA A 389 -22.53 13.27 -16.94
C ALA A 389 -23.50 13.91 -17.94
N ALA A 390 -24.30 13.11 -18.67
CA ALA A 390 -25.29 13.63 -19.60
C ALA A 390 -26.35 14.50 -18.90
N ALA A 391 -26.80 14.13 -17.70
CA ALA A 391 -27.70 14.98 -16.91
C ALA A 391 -27.05 16.33 -16.56
N ALA A 392 -25.78 16.34 -16.12
CA ALA A 392 -25.05 17.56 -15.82
C ALA A 392 -24.85 18.46 -17.05
N TRP A 393 -24.58 17.89 -18.22
CA TRP A 393 -24.48 18.65 -19.47
C TRP A 393 -25.83 19.22 -19.94
N ARG A 394 -26.94 18.49 -19.76
CA ARG A 394 -28.29 19.00 -20.06
C ARG A 394 -28.66 20.17 -19.15
N GLN A 395 -28.33 20.09 -17.86
CA GLN A 395 -28.52 21.20 -16.92
C GLN A 395 -27.73 22.46 -17.32
N ALA A 396 -26.59 22.29 -17.99
CA ALA A 396 -25.81 23.39 -18.56
C ALA A 396 -26.38 23.93 -19.90
N GLY A 397 -27.53 23.42 -20.37
CA GLY A 397 -28.24 23.88 -21.56
C GLY A 397 -27.79 23.26 -22.88
N ALA A 398 -27.10 22.12 -22.87
CA ALA A 398 -26.68 21.42 -24.08
C ALA A 398 -27.72 20.40 -24.57
N GLU A 399 -27.78 20.16 -25.88
CA GLU A 399 -28.46 18.99 -26.44
C GLU A 399 -27.54 17.76 -26.33
N VAL A 400 -27.91 16.80 -25.47
CA VAL A 400 -27.04 15.69 -25.07
C VAL A 400 -27.69 14.33 -25.30
N ALA A 401 -26.96 13.43 -25.95
CA ALA A 401 -27.31 12.02 -26.07
C ALA A 401 -26.23 11.11 -25.47
N VAL A 402 -26.66 9.98 -24.90
CA VAL A 402 -25.76 8.94 -24.40
C VAL A 402 -25.63 7.83 -25.45
N LEU A 403 -24.41 7.52 -25.85
CA LEU A 403 -24.12 6.39 -26.74
C LEU A 403 -24.19 5.08 -25.94
N ARG A 404 -25.17 4.24 -26.27
CA ARG A 404 -25.38 2.93 -25.62
C ARG A 404 -25.01 1.78 -26.56
N GLY A 405 -24.44 0.68 -26.05
CA GLY A 405 -24.14 -0.50 -26.88
C GLY A 405 -25.41 -1.18 -27.46
N TYR A 406 -25.26 -2.07 -28.45
CA TYR A 406 -26.41 -2.81 -29.02
C TYR A 406 -27.06 -3.77 -28.00
N SER A 407 -26.27 -4.34 -27.09
CA SER A 407 -26.71 -5.23 -26.01
C SER A 407 -27.10 -4.50 -24.72
N ALA A 408 -26.95 -3.17 -24.66
CA ALA A 408 -27.32 -2.39 -23.48
C ALA A 408 -28.85 -2.39 -23.30
N ARG A 409 -29.29 -2.29 -22.05
CA ARG A 409 -30.71 -2.20 -21.70
C ARG A 409 -31.19 -0.76 -21.85
N ASP A 410 -32.40 -0.61 -22.38
CA ASP A 410 -33.10 0.67 -22.45
C ASP A 410 -33.44 1.13 -21.02
N PRO A 411 -33.03 2.33 -20.58
CA PRO A 411 -33.28 2.82 -19.23
C PRO A 411 -34.76 2.93 -18.85
N LEU A 412 -35.65 3.11 -19.83
CA LEU A 412 -37.09 3.28 -19.60
C LEU A 412 -37.82 1.94 -19.51
N THR A 413 -37.38 0.94 -20.29
CA THR A 413 -38.12 -0.33 -20.43
C THR A 413 -37.39 -1.53 -19.83
N GLY A 414 -36.10 -1.41 -19.51
CA GLY A 414 -35.26 -2.51 -19.03
C GLY A 414 -34.95 -3.60 -20.07
N GLN A 415 -35.53 -3.51 -21.27
CA GLN A 415 -35.32 -4.46 -22.38
C GLN A 415 -34.04 -4.14 -23.17
N PRO A 416 -33.40 -5.11 -23.82
CA PRO A 416 -32.28 -4.85 -24.72
C PRO A 416 -32.64 -3.84 -25.83
N LEU A 417 -31.73 -2.90 -26.12
CA LEU A 417 -31.92 -1.90 -27.18
C LEU A 417 -32.07 -2.53 -28.56
N CYS A 418 -31.39 -3.65 -28.81
CA CYS A 418 -31.51 -4.46 -30.03
C CYS A 418 -32.19 -5.79 -29.73
N ARG A 419 -33.15 -6.18 -30.58
CA ARG A 419 -33.85 -7.47 -30.50
C ARG A 419 -33.17 -8.61 -31.27
N GLU A 420 -32.25 -8.28 -32.19
CA GLU A 420 -31.51 -9.23 -33.04
C GLU A 420 -30.05 -9.38 -32.55
N THR A 421 -29.86 -9.72 -31.28
CA THR A 421 -28.53 -9.74 -30.65
C THR A 421 -27.55 -10.73 -31.28
N GLY A 422 -28.04 -11.88 -31.77
CA GLY A 422 -27.21 -12.89 -32.42
C GLY A 422 -26.54 -12.39 -33.70
N ALA A 423 -27.33 -11.86 -34.64
CA ALA A 423 -26.80 -11.33 -35.90
C ALA A 423 -25.87 -10.12 -35.69
N VAL A 424 -26.18 -9.27 -34.70
CA VAL A 424 -25.29 -8.17 -34.29
C VAL A 424 -23.97 -8.70 -33.76
N GLN A 425 -23.98 -9.73 -32.90
CA GLN A 425 -22.76 -10.33 -32.38
C GLN A 425 -21.92 -10.93 -33.51
N THR A 426 -22.54 -11.63 -34.46
CA THR A 426 -21.84 -12.15 -35.66
C THR A 426 -21.17 -11.04 -36.46
N ALA A 427 -21.83 -9.90 -36.66
CA ALA A 427 -21.23 -8.76 -37.35
C ALA A 427 -20.07 -8.12 -36.57
N ILE A 428 -20.18 -8.03 -35.24
CA ILE A 428 -19.10 -7.56 -34.36
C ILE A 428 -17.89 -8.49 -34.43
N ASP A 429 -18.11 -9.80 -34.31
CA ASP A 429 -17.07 -10.83 -34.39
C ASP A 429 -16.40 -10.84 -35.77
N ALA A 430 -17.15 -10.53 -36.83
CA ALA A 430 -16.64 -10.37 -38.19
C ALA A 430 -15.91 -9.04 -38.45
N ARG A 431 -15.92 -8.10 -37.48
CA ARG A 431 -15.44 -6.72 -37.62
C ARG A 431 -16.12 -5.96 -38.76
N LEU A 432 -17.43 -6.19 -38.95
CA LEU A 432 -18.25 -5.51 -39.94
C LEU A 432 -19.03 -4.35 -39.31
N GLU A 433 -19.36 -3.35 -40.12
CA GLU A 433 -20.22 -2.25 -39.70
C GLU A 433 -21.65 -2.76 -39.45
N VAL A 434 -22.03 -2.96 -38.19
CA VAL A 434 -23.33 -3.53 -37.77
C VAL A 434 -24.53 -2.84 -38.44
N GLN A 435 -24.44 -1.53 -38.68
CA GLN A 435 -25.52 -0.79 -39.34
C GLN A 435 -25.78 -1.36 -40.74
N LYS A 436 -24.74 -1.47 -41.57
CA LYS A 436 -24.84 -1.97 -42.95
C LYS A 436 -25.04 -3.48 -43.02
N ALA A 437 -24.35 -4.22 -42.14
CA ALA A 437 -24.35 -5.67 -42.17
C ALA A 437 -25.67 -6.29 -41.68
N VAL A 438 -26.35 -5.65 -40.73
CA VAL A 438 -27.48 -6.28 -40.00
C VAL A 438 -28.71 -5.40 -39.90
N CYS A 439 -28.55 -4.07 -39.86
CA CYS A 439 -29.68 -3.17 -39.63
C CYS A 439 -30.33 -2.68 -40.92
N ASP A 440 -29.56 -2.10 -41.84
CA ASP A 440 -30.00 -1.54 -43.12
C ASP A 440 -28.80 -1.47 -44.06
N ASP A 441 -28.84 -2.21 -45.16
CA ASP A 441 -27.72 -2.28 -46.10
C ASP A 441 -27.65 -1.10 -47.07
N GLY A 442 -28.67 -0.23 -47.09
CA GLY A 442 -28.77 0.89 -48.03
C GLY A 442 -29.12 0.48 -49.47
N GLU A 443 -29.30 -0.82 -49.73
CA GLU A 443 -29.68 -1.40 -51.03
C GLU A 443 -31.13 -1.91 -51.01
N GLY A 444 -31.89 -1.56 -49.97
CA GLY A 444 -33.31 -1.87 -49.81
C GLY A 444 -33.63 -3.05 -48.87
N ARG A 445 -32.62 -3.74 -48.32
CA ARG A 445 -32.84 -4.77 -47.28
C ARG A 445 -32.65 -4.14 -45.90
N ARG A 446 -33.67 -4.28 -45.06
CA ARG A 446 -33.71 -3.67 -43.72
C ARG A 446 -34.18 -4.68 -42.68
N CYS A 447 -33.66 -4.56 -41.47
CA CYS A 447 -34.06 -5.38 -40.34
C CYS A 447 -35.56 -5.21 -40.06
N ARG A 448 -36.27 -6.32 -39.80
CA ARG A 448 -37.71 -6.32 -39.49
C ARG A 448 -38.10 -5.42 -38.32
N HIS A 449 -37.16 -5.13 -37.42
CA HIS A 449 -37.39 -4.27 -36.25
C HIS A 449 -36.88 -2.84 -36.45
N PHE A 450 -36.29 -2.49 -37.58
CA PHE A 450 -35.52 -1.26 -37.76
C PHE A 450 -36.26 0.01 -37.30
N GLU A 451 -37.51 0.19 -37.74
CA GLU A 451 -38.29 1.40 -37.41
C GLU A 451 -38.67 1.51 -35.94
N THR A 452 -38.87 0.37 -35.27
CA THR A 452 -39.26 0.30 -33.85
C THR A 452 -38.08 -0.03 -32.93
N CYS A 453 -36.86 -0.13 -33.47
CA CYS A 453 -35.68 -0.54 -32.75
C CYS A 453 -35.18 0.60 -31.84
N ALA A 454 -35.17 0.36 -30.53
CA ALA A 454 -34.69 1.33 -29.56
C ALA A 454 -33.22 1.72 -29.80
N LYS A 455 -32.39 0.81 -30.34
CA LYS A 455 -31.03 1.16 -30.76
C LYS A 455 -30.98 2.13 -31.94
N GLN A 456 -31.88 2.01 -32.92
CA GLN A 456 -31.96 2.96 -34.03
C GLN A 456 -32.44 4.32 -33.56
N ARG A 457 -33.41 4.35 -32.62
CA ARG A 457 -33.80 5.59 -31.93
C ARG A 457 -32.61 6.25 -31.22
N ASN A 458 -31.85 5.49 -30.43
CA ASN A 458 -30.63 5.99 -29.79
C ASN A 458 -29.59 6.52 -30.79
N ARG A 459 -29.43 5.89 -31.96
CA ARG A 459 -28.55 6.41 -33.02
C ARG A 459 -29.03 7.75 -33.58
N ARG A 460 -30.34 7.92 -33.79
CA ARG A 460 -30.94 9.19 -34.23
C ARG A 460 -30.72 10.29 -33.18
N GLU A 461 -30.93 9.98 -31.91
CA GLU A 461 -30.62 10.90 -30.78
C GLU A 461 -29.14 11.31 -30.78
N VAL A 462 -28.22 10.36 -30.91
CA VAL A 462 -26.76 10.61 -30.98
C VAL A 462 -26.39 11.43 -32.22
N ALA A 463 -27.05 11.20 -33.36
CA ALA A 463 -26.80 11.94 -34.59
C ALA A 463 -27.30 13.40 -34.51
N ALA A 464 -28.36 13.66 -33.75
CA ALA A 464 -28.91 15.01 -33.55
C ALA A 464 -28.15 15.81 -32.47
N ALA A 465 -27.60 15.15 -31.46
CA ALA A 465 -26.99 15.82 -30.31
C ALA A 465 -25.74 16.65 -30.64
N ASP A 466 -25.58 17.73 -29.87
CA ASP A 466 -24.40 18.59 -29.85
C ASP A 466 -23.26 17.97 -29.04
N ILE A 467 -23.63 17.30 -27.94
CA ILE A 467 -22.73 16.58 -27.07
C ILE A 467 -23.13 15.11 -27.02
N VAL A 468 -22.17 14.23 -27.26
CA VAL A 468 -22.37 12.79 -27.12
C VAL A 468 -21.52 12.28 -25.97
N VAL A 469 -22.18 11.68 -24.98
CA VAL A 469 -21.50 11.06 -23.83
C VAL A 469 -21.43 9.56 -24.05
N ALA A 470 -20.25 8.97 -23.85
CA ALA A 470 -20.01 7.54 -24.04
C ALA A 470 -19.08 6.98 -22.95
N SER A 471 -19.10 5.66 -22.75
CA SER A 471 -18.07 5.00 -21.94
C SER A 471 -16.72 5.00 -22.66
N HIS A 472 -15.59 4.92 -21.94
CA HIS A 472 -14.25 4.83 -22.55
C HIS A 472 -14.10 3.71 -23.59
N ALA A 473 -14.83 2.60 -23.48
CA ALA A 473 -14.86 1.54 -24.49
C ALA A 473 -15.21 2.03 -25.92
N ALA A 474 -15.94 3.14 -26.02
CA ALA A 474 -16.27 3.77 -27.29
C ALA A 474 -15.05 4.40 -27.99
N LEU A 475 -13.97 4.75 -27.26
CA LEU A 475 -12.71 5.24 -27.84
C LEU A 475 -12.10 4.24 -28.84
N PHE A 476 -12.26 2.95 -28.57
CA PHE A 476 -11.68 1.87 -29.39
C PHE A 476 -12.68 1.31 -30.40
N SER A 477 -13.94 1.12 -29.97
CA SER A 477 -14.98 0.55 -30.84
C SER A 477 -15.52 1.54 -31.87
N GLY A 478 -15.42 2.85 -31.61
CA GLY A 478 -15.97 3.88 -32.48
C GLY A 478 -17.50 3.88 -32.52
N PHE A 479 -18.05 4.85 -33.25
CA PHE A 479 -19.46 4.88 -33.62
C PHE A 479 -19.67 5.78 -34.83
N ALA A 480 -20.83 5.65 -35.46
CA ALA A 480 -21.18 6.34 -36.70
C ALA A 480 -21.50 7.82 -36.43
N VAL A 481 -20.45 8.60 -36.25
CA VAL A 481 -20.48 10.06 -36.34
C VAL A 481 -19.42 10.47 -37.35
N GLU A 482 -19.77 11.42 -38.20
CA GLU A 482 -18.83 12.03 -39.14
C GLU A 482 -17.71 12.73 -38.37
N ALA A 483 -16.49 12.22 -38.51
CA ALA A 483 -15.31 12.78 -37.83
C ALA A 483 -15.09 14.26 -38.17
N SER A 484 -15.52 14.68 -39.36
CA SER A 484 -15.48 16.07 -39.82
C SER A 484 -16.30 17.03 -38.96
N ARG A 485 -17.31 16.57 -38.22
CA ARG A 485 -18.16 17.43 -37.38
C ARG A 485 -17.67 17.54 -35.93
N ILE A 486 -16.66 16.77 -35.53
CA ILE A 486 -16.18 16.72 -34.15
C ILE A 486 -15.16 17.83 -33.89
N GLY A 487 -15.47 18.66 -32.88
CA GLY A 487 -14.63 19.75 -32.40
C GLY A 487 -13.54 19.29 -31.42
N VAL A 488 -13.87 18.41 -30.47
CA VAL A 488 -12.91 17.92 -29.45
C VAL A 488 -13.39 16.63 -28.79
N LEU A 489 -12.43 15.80 -28.38
CA LEU A 489 -12.63 14.66 -27.50
C LEU A 489 -12.31 15.06 -26.05
N LEU A 490 -13.30 15.07 -25.18
CA LEU A 490 -13.13 15.24 -23.75
C LEU A 490 -13.08 13.86 -23.08
N ILE A 491 -11.95 13.49 -22.50
CA ILE A 491 -11.79 12.26 -21.74
C ILE A 491 -11.78 12.62 -20.26
N ASP A 492 -12.72 12.08 -19.49
CA ASP A 492 -12.80 12.25 -18.05
C ASP A 492 -12.35 10.96 -17.37
N GLU A 493 -11.45 11.10 -16.39
CA GLU A 493 -10.74 10.04 -15.67
C GLU A 493 -9.85 9.13 -16.56
N GLY A 494 -9.04 8.29 -15.92
CA GLY A 494 -8.11 7.38 -16.60
C GLY A 494 -8.81 6.17 -17.25
N PHE A 495 -8.30 5.73 -18.41
CA PHE A 495 -8.86 4.61 -19.19
C PHE A 495 -7.87 3.45 -19.41
N HIS A 496 -6.72 3.47 -18.73
CA HIS A 496 -5.62 2.52 -18.94
C HIS A 496 -6.03 1.05 -18.70
N GLY A 497 -7.03 0.78 -17.85
CA GLY A 497 -7.53 -0.58 -17.63
C GLY A 497 -8.24 -1.22 -18.85
N GLN A 498 -8.67 -0.42 -19.84
CA GLN A 498 -9.46 -0.89 -20.99
C GLN A 498 -8.63 -1.10 -22.26
N VAL A 499 -7.33 -0.83 -22.20
CA VAL A 499 -6.43 -0.78 -23.38
C VAL A 499 -5.82 -2.14 -23.71
N VAL A 500 -5.83 -3.09 -22.78
CA VAL A 500 -5.19 -4.40 -22.97
C VAL A 500 -6.10 -5.31 -23.80
N GLU A 501 -5.55 -5.87 -24.87
CA GLU A 501 -6.19 -6.91 -25.68
C GLU A 501 -5.37 -8.19 -25.60
N ILE A 502 -5.99 -9.31 -25.25
CA ILE A 502 -5.33 -10.62 -25.20
C ILE A 502 -5.97 -11.52 -26.25
N THR A 503 -5.18 -11.90 -27.25
CA THR A 503 -5.55 -12.87 -28.27
C THR A 503 -5.06 -14.25 -27.84
N SER A 504 -5.97 -15.21 -27.68
CA SER A 504 -5.71 -16.58 -27.24
C SER A 504 -6.39 -17.61 -28.15
N GLY A 505 -6.14 -18.90 -27.89
CA GLY A 505 -6.72 -20.01 -28.68
C GLY A 505 -5.82 -20.50 -29.81
N LEU A 506 -4.54 -20.16 -29.78
CA LEU A 506 -3.49 -20.82 -30.55
C LEU A 506 -2.65 -21.69 -29.61
N THR A 507 -2.12 -22.80 -30.12
CA THR A 507 -1.16 -23.64 -29.41
C THR A 507 0.10 -23.81 -30.23
N VAL A 508 1.26 -23.95 -29.57
CA VAL A 508 2.55 -24.10 -30.26
C VAL A 508 2.52 -25.28 -31.21
N GLU A 509 2.07 -26.44 -30.75
CA GLU A 509 2.01 -27.68 -31.54
C GLU A 509 0.94 -27.60 -32.64
N GLY A 510 -0.12 -26.82 -32.43
CA GLY A 510 -1.25 -26.70 -33.35
C GLY A 510 -0.98 -25.81 -34.56
N LEU A 511 -0.03 -24.88 -34.49
CA LEU A 511 0.20 -23.85 -35.53
C LEU A 511 0.41 -24.43 -36.94
N ALA A 512 1.22 -25.48 -37.06
CA ALA A 512 1.49 -26.11 -38.35
C ALA A 512 0.30 -26.92 -38.90
N GLY A 513 -0.56 -27.44 -38.01
CA GLY A 513 -1.72 -28.26 -38.37
C GLY A 513 -2.98 -27.47 -38.76
N MET A 514 -2.99 -26.15 -38.56
CA MET A 514 -4.14 -25.31 -38.93
C MET A 514 -4.32 -25.27 -40.46
N ALA A 515 -5.57 -25.40 -40.94
CA ALA A 515 -5.88 -25.38 -42.37
C ALA A 515 -5.23 -24.20 -43.10
N LEU A 516 -4.73 -24.44 -44.33
CA LEU A 516 -4.09 -23.43 -45.19
C LEU A 516 -4.96 -22.97 -46.37
N ALA A 517 -6.23 -23.40 -46.40
CA ALA A 517 -7.19 -22.98 -47.43
C ALA A 517 -7.36 -21.45 -47.47
N GLY A 518 -7.71 -20.91 -48.64
CA GLY A 518 -7.97 -19.48 -48.88
C GLY A 518 -6.92 -18.74 -49.73
N LEU A 519 -5.72 -19.31 -49.91
CA LEU A 519 -4.67 -18.76 -50.79
C LEU A 519 -4.98 -19.03 -52.27
N GLY A 520 -5.91 -18.28 -52.87
CA GLY A 520 -6.04 -18.19 -54.33
C GLY A 520 -7.34 -18.70 -54.96
N ARG A 521 -8.47 -18.01 -54.71
CA ARG A 521 -9.64 -18.11 -55.61
C ARG A 521 -9.50 -17.27 -56.90
N GLN A 522 -8.38 -16.55 -57.12
CA GLN A 522 -8.23 -15.62 -58.25
C GLN A 522 -6.82 -15.57 -58.91
N ALA A 523 -5.91 -16.52 -58.67
CA ALA A 523 -4.60 -16.53 -59.36
C ALA A 523 -4.18 -17.93 -59.84
N LEU A 524 -3.58 -17.97 -61.04
CA LEU A 524 -2.96 -19.13 -61.72
C LEU A 524 -2.44 -20.19 -60.72
N HIS A 525 -2.95 -21.42 -60.84
CA HIS A 525 -2.80 -22.54 -59.88
C HIS A 525 -1.37 -22.75 -59.32
N HIS A 526 -0.31 -22.47 -60.08
CA HIS A 526 1.08 -22.61 -59.61
C HIS A 526 1.52 -21.58 -58.55
N ARG A 527 1.07 -20.32 -58.63
CA ARG A 527 1.45 -19.27 -57.65
C ARG A 527 0.77 -19.48 -56.28
N ALA A 528 -0.43 -20.07 -56.28
CA ALA A 528 -1.18 -20.42 -55.08
C ALA A 528 -0.52 -21.57 -54.30
N ALA A 529 -0.02 -22.59 -55.01
CA ALA A 529 0.69 -23.72 -54.40
C ALA A 529 2.01 -23.29 -53.73
N ALA A 530 2.81 -22.45 -54.40
CA ALA A 530 4.05 -21.90 -53.85
C ALA A 530 3.80 -21.07 -52.58
N ALA A 531 2.84 -20.14 -52.61
CA ALA A 531 2.48 -19.33 -51.45
C ALA A 531 1.99 -20.17 -50.25
N THR A 532 1.31 -21.28 -50.52
CA THR A 532 0.86 -22.23 -49.50
C THR A 532 2.05 -22.97 -48.88
N ALA A 533 3.00 -23.42 -49.70
CA ALA A 533 4.23 -24.07 -49.24
C ALA A 533 5.11 -23.11 -48.41
N ASP A 534 5.26 -21.86 -48.85
CA ASP A 534 5.99 -20.82 -48.12
C ASP A 534 5.38 -20.56 -46.74
N LEU A 535 4.05 -20.41 -46.67
CA LEU A 535 3.37 -20.22 -45.40
C LEU A 535 3.51 -21.43 -44.48
N ALA A 536 3.41 -22.65 -45.01
CA ALA A 536 3.62 -23.87 -44.25
C ALA A 536 5.04 -23.95 -43.66
N ALA A 537 6.07 -23.62 -44.47
CA ALA A 537 7.46 -23.59 -44.03
C ALA A 537 7.70 -22.52 -42.95
N LEU A 538 7.12 -21.32 -43.09
CA LEU A 538 7.21 -20.26 -42.09
C LEU A 538 6.55 -20.66 -40.78
N ARG A 539 5.37 -21.29 -40.81
CA ARG A 539 4.71 -21.83 -39.61
C ARG A 539 5.56 -22.89 -38.92
N GLN A 540 6.17 -23.81 -39.66
CA GLN A 540 7.07 -24.81 -39.07
C GLN A 540 8.27 -24.17 -38.37
N LYS A 541 8.86 -23.13 -38.96
CA LYS A 541 9.91 -22.33 -38.29
C LYS A 541 9.38 -21.71 -37.00
N ALA A 542 8.18 -21.15 -37.01
CA ALA A 542 7.57 -20.56 -35.80
C ALA A 542 7.31 -21.62 -34.72
N VAL A 543 6.82 -22.81 -35.08
CA VAL A 543 6.66 -23.92 -34.13
C VAL A 543 7.99 -24.25 -33.46
N ARG A 544 9.07 -24.42 -34.24
CA ARG A 544 10.40 -24.73 -33.67
C ARG A 544 10.94 -23.62 -32.79
N ALA A 545 10.80 -22.36 -33.20
CA ALA A 545 11.25 -21.21 -32.42
C ALA A 545 10.49 -21.09 -31.09
N LEU A 546 9.17 -21.23 -31.11
CA LEU A 546 8.32 -21.16 -29.92
C LEU A 546 8.54 -22.35 -28.99
N ALA A 547 8.75 -23.56 -29.54
CA ALA A 547 9.08 -24.75 -28.76
C ALA A 547 10.47 -24.63 -28.10
N ALA A 548 11.46 -24.13 -28.83
CA ALA A 548 12.80 -23.90 -28.30
C ALA A 548 12.84 -22.83 -27.20
N ASN A 549 11.93 -21.84 -27.26
CA ASN A 549 11.79 -20.84 -26.19
C ASN A 549 11.26 -21.44 -24.88
N GLY A 550 10.33 -22.41 -24.98
CA GLY A 550 9.62 -22.96 -23.82
C GLY A 550 8.65 -21.96 -23.16
N PRO A 551 8.00 -22.36 -22.04
CA PRO A 551 7.07 -21.51 -21.30
C PRO A 551 7.71 -20.19 -20.85
N GLY A 552 6.98 -19.08 -21.03
CA GLY A 552 7.46 -17.74 -20.68
C GLY A 552 7.27 -16.72 -21.79
N SER A 553 7.88 -15.55 -21.62
CA SER A 553 7.91 -14.50 -22.64
C SER A 553 8.82 -14.93 -23.80
N LEU A 554 8.39 -14.67 -25.02
CA LEU A 554 9.16 -14.99 -26.21
C LEU A 554 10.44 -14.15 -26.29
N ARG A 555 11.54 -14.82 -26.64
CA ARG A 555 12.84 -14.21 -26.87
C ARG A 555 13.13 -14.04 -28.35
N LYS A 556 13.72 -12.89 -28.71
CA LYS A 556 14.17 -12.56 -30.07
C LYS A 556 15.21 -13.56 -30.56
N SER A 557 16.16 -13.97 -29.70
CA SER A 557 17.17 -14.98 -30.05
C SER A 557 16.55 -16.30 -30.55
N ALA A 558 15.44 -16.74 -29.95
CA ALA A 558 14.75 -17.97 -30.37
C ALA A 558 14.15 -17.85 -31.79
N LEU A 559 13.66 -16.66 -32.17
CA LEU A 559 13.18 -16.41 -33.53
C LEU A 559 14.32 -16.38 -34.55
N LEU A 560 15.39 -15.67 -34.23
CA LEU A 560 16.53 -15.51 -35.14
C LEU A 560 17.27 -16.83 -35.38
N ALA A 561 17.35 -17.71 -34.37
CA ALA A 561 17.94 -19.04 -34.51
C ALA A 561 17.25 -19.90 -35.60
N GLU A 562 15.95 -19.72 -35.81
CA GLU A 562 15.16 -20.41 -36.85
C GLU A 562 15.06 -19.62 -38.17
N GLY A 563 15.78 -18.49 -38.27
CA GLY A 563 15.74 -17.60 -39.43
C GLY A 563 14.42 -16.85 -39.59
N LEU A 564 13.69 -16.61 -38.51
CA LEU A 564 12.51 -15.73 -38.49
C LEU A 564 12.92 -14.29 -38.25
N THR A 565 13.37 -13.63 -39.32
CA THR A 565 13.63 -12.19 -39.33
C THR A 565 12.33 -11.40 -39.42
N GLY A 566 12.38 -10.10 -39.14
CA GLY A 566 11.23 -9.21 -39.35
C GLY A 566 10.65 -9.28 -40.77
N GLU A 567 11.50 -9.46 -41.79
CA GLU A 567 11.05 -9.65 -43.17
C GLU A 567 10.29 -10.97 -43.36
N ALA A 568 10.83 -12.08 -42.83
CA ALA A 568 10.19 -13.40 -42.91
C ALA A 568 8.83 -13.42 -42.18
N CYS A 569 8.78 -12.86 -40.96
CA CYS A 569 7.53 -12.71 -40.22
C CYS A 569 6.54 -11.78 -40.95
N GLY A 570 7.04 -10.71 -41.59
CA GLY A 570 6.24 -9.82 -42.43
C GLY A 570 5.67 -10.50 -43.68
N ALA A 571 6.42 -11.43 -44.28
CA ALA A 571 5.94 -12.25 -45.38
C ALA A 571 4.83 -13.21 -44.92
N ALA A 572 5.03 -13.90 -43.80
CA ALA A 572 4.01 -14.77 -43.20
C ALA A 572 2.73 -14.00 -42.87
N LEU A 573 2.85 -12.81 -42.26
CA LEU A 573 1.75 -11.91 -41.96
C LEU A 573 0.89 -11.60 -43.20
N ARG A 574 1.54 -11.25 -44.33
CA ARG A 574 0.85 -10.97 -45.60
C ARG A 574 0.16 -12.21 -46.16
N LEU A 575 0.78 -13.37 -46.07
CA LEU A 575 0.22 -14.63 -46.55
C LEU A 575 -1.00 -15.05 -45.71
N GLU A 576 -0.95 -14.92 -44.38
CA GLU A 576 -2.10 -15.19 -43.52
C GLU A 576 -3.24 -14.23 -43.80
N ALA A 577 -2.98 -12.92 -43.90
CA ALA A 577 -4.01 -11.93 -44.16
C ALA A 577 -4.77 -12.18 -45.48
N ARG A 578 -4.10 -12.72 -46.51
CA ARG A 578 -4.73 -13.10 -47.80
C ARG A 578 -5.73 -14.24 -47.68
N ARG A 579 -5.70 -15.02 -46.60
CA ARG A 579 -6.62 -16.15 -46.37
C ARG A 579 -7.97 -15.71 -45.82
N ARG A 580 -8.10 -14.44 -45.42
CA ARG A 580 -9.36 -13.89 -44.92
C ARG A 580 -10.43 -13.98 -46.02
N GLU A 581 -11.49 -14.71 -45.74
CA GLU A 581 -12.62 -14.89 -46.66
C GLU A 581 -13.55 -13.67 -46.60
N LEU A 582 -14.09 -13.26 -47.75
CA LEU A 582 -15.12 -12.23 -47.83
C LEU A 582 -16.40 -12.75 -47.15
N LEU A 583 -16.90 -11.99 -46.17
CA LEU A 583 -18.16 -12.26 -45.51
C LEU A 583 -19.21 -11.27 -45.98
N HIS A 584 -20.33 -11.78 -46.49
CA HIS A 584 -21.50 -10.99 -46.85
C HIS A 584 -22.60 -11.25 -45.82
N LEU A 585 -22.82 -10.27 -44.94
CA LEU A 585 -23.99 -10.22 -44.07
C LEU A 585 -24.97 -9.20 -44.66
N HIS A 586 -26.27 -9.52 -44.63
CA HIS A 586 -27.33 -8.58 -44.95
C HIS A 586 -28.51 -8.71 -43.98
N PRO A 587 -29.35 -7.67 -43.85
CA PRO A 587 -30.56 -7.76 -43.05
C PRO A 587 -31.52 -8.83 -43.60
N GLY A 588 -32.15 -9.59 -42.70
CA GLY A 588 -33.16 -10.61 -43.06
C GLY A 588 -32.61 -11.97 -43.54
N MET A 589 -31.32 -12.26 -43.32
CA MET A 589 -30.73 -13.58 -43.62
C MET A 589 -31.49 -14.73 -42.97
N THR A 590 -31.58 -15.87 -43.66
CA THR A 590 -32.17 -17.10 -43.11
C THR A 590 -31.26 -17.70 -42.04
N ALA A 591 -31.81 -18.59 -41.19
CA ALA A 591 -31.00 -19.28 -40.17
C ALA A 591 -29.85 -20.11 -40.79
N ALA A 592 -30.06 -20.68 -41.99
CA ALA A 592 -29.02 -21.43 -42.70
C ALA A 592 -27.89 -20.51 -43.19
N ASP A 593 -28.22 -19.34 -43.74
CA ASP A 593 -27.21 -18.37 -44.18
C ASP A 593 -26.44 -17.77 -43.01
N GLN A 594 -27.11 -17.54 -41.87
CA GLN A 594 -26.46 -17.13 -40.63
C GLN A 594 -25.46 -18.19 -40.12
N GLN A 595 -25.81 -19.48 -40.22
CA GLN A 595 -24.91 -20.57 -39.84
C GLN A 595 -23.70 -20.67 -40.79
N ALA A 596 -23.90 -20.49 -42.10
CA ALA A 596 -22.81 -20.46 -43.08
C ALA A 596 -21.87 -19.25 -42.84
N ALA A 597 -22.45 -18.08 -42.57
CA ALA A 597 -21.72 -16.87 -42.17
C ALA A 597 -20.91 -17.09 -40.89
N ALA A 598 -21.49 -17.73 -39.87
CA ALA A 598 -20.78 -18.06 -38.63
C ALA A 598 -19.55 -18.96 -38.87
N GLY A 599 -19.64 -19.91 -39.82
CA GLY A 599 -18.50 -20.73 -40.23
C GLY A 599 -17.37 -19.93 -40.88
N ILE A 600 -17.70 -18.94 -41.73
CA ILE A 600 -16.73 -18.01 -42.32
C ILE A 600 -16.10 -17.14 -41.22
N VAL A 601 -16.91 -16.61 -40.30
CA VAL A 601 -16.42 -15.83 -39.14
C VAL A 601 -15.43 -16.63 -38.33
N ALA A 602 -15.73 -17.89 -37.99
CA ALA A 602 -14.83 -18.74 -37.22
C ALA A 602 -13.45 -18.93 -37.91
N ARG A 603 -13.45 -19.11 -39.24
CA ARG A 603 -12.19 -19.19 -40.03
C ARG A 603 -11.44 -17.86 -40.05
N ASN A 604 -12.16 -16.74 -40.25
CA ASN A 604 -11.56 -15.41 -40.23
C ASN A 604 -10.98 -15.05 -38.86
N VAL A 605 -11.66 -15.40 -37.75
CA VAL A 605 -11.14 -15.23 -36.39
C VAL A 605 -9.85 -16.01 -36.19
N ALA A 606 -9.76 -17.24 -36.71
CA ALA A 606 -8.52 -18.01 -36.68
C ALA A 606 -7.39 -17.33 -37.47
N VAL A 607 -7.69 -16.77 -38.65
CA VAL A 607 -6.75 -15.96 -39.44
C VAL A 607 -6.32 -14.71 -38.67
N ASP A 608 -7.26 -13.98 -38.04
CA ASP A 608 -6.97 -12.78 -37.25
C ASP A 608 -6.03 -13.09 -36.07
N ARG A 609 -6.22 -14.24 -35.40
CA ARG A 609 -5.31 -14.70 -34.33
C ARG A 609 -3.90 -14.93 -34.85
N LEU A 610 -3.76 -15.56 -36.02
CA LEU A 610 -2.47 -15.81 -36.66
C LEU A 610 -1.83 -14.50 -37.13
N THR A 611 -2.60 -13.59 -37.74
CA THR A 611 -2.14 -12.25 -38.12
C THR A 611 -1.65 -11.46 -36.89
N ALA A 612 -2.36 -11.54 -35.75
CA ALA A 612 -1.91 -10.93 -34.50
C ALA A 612 -0.58 -11.52 -34.02
N LEU A 613 -0.44 -12.85 -34.03
CA LEU A 613 0.81 -13.54 -33.70
C LEU A 613 1.95 -13.09 -34.62
N TRP A 614 1.79 -13.19 -35.93
CA TRP A 614 2.84 -12.83 -36.89
C TRP A 614 3.21 -11.35 -36.84
N LYS A 615 2.25 -10.46 -36.56
CA LYS A 615 2.54 -9.05 -36.29
C LYS A 615 3.45 -8.90 -35.07
N ALA A 616 3.12 -9.57 -33.96
CA ALA A 616 3.93 -9.53 -32.75
C ALA A 616 5.33 -10.16 -32.96
N LEU A 617 5.43 -11.29 -33.67
CA LEU A 617 6.70 -11.92 -34.02
C LEU A 617 7.58 -11.00 -34.87
N ARG A 618 6.98 -10.34 -35.87
CA ARG A 618 7.67 -9.36 -36.72
C ARG A 618 8.19 -8.20 -35.88
N ASP A 619 7.33 -7.63 -35.04
CA ASP A 619 7.66 -6.44 -34.25
C ASP A 619 8.80 -6.76 -33.27
N LEU A 620 8.80 -7.94 -32.63
CA LEU A 620 9.91 -8.41 -31.78
C LEU A 620 11.19 -8.69 -32.57
N ALA A 621 11.11 -9.38 -33.72
CA ALA A 621 12.28 -9.71 -34.54
C ALA A 621 12.96 -8.47 -35.12
N SER A 622 12.17 -7.44 -35.46
CA SER A 622 12.66 -6.13 -35.91
C SER A 622 13.04 -5.19 -34.77
N GLY A 623 12.54 -5.43 -33.57
CA GLY A 623 12.75 -4.58 -32.40
C GLY A 623 14.16 -4.65 -31.82
N LEU A 624 14.48 -3.70 -30.95
CA LEU A 624 15.72 -3.71 -30.17
C LEU A 624 15.72 -4.70 -28.99
N PRO A 625 14.65 -4.83 -28.17
CA PRO A 625 14.74 -5.63 -26.95
C PRO A 625 14.81 -7.14 -27.25
N GLU A 626 15.43 -7.88 -26.33
CA GLU A 626 15.46 -9.35 -26.40
C GLU A 626 14.08 -9.96 -26.14
N SER A 627 13.22 -9.29 -25.36
CA SER A 627 11.82 -9.66 -25.17
C SER A 627 10.99 -8.41 -24.89
N ASP A 628 9.80 -8.30 -25.49
CA ASP A 628 8.85 -7.21 -25.28
C ASP A 628 7.60 -7.65 -24.48
N GLY A 629 7.56 -8.91 -24.07
CA GLY A 629 6.45 -9.51 -23.31
C GLY A 629 5.15 -9.70 -24.09
N ARG A 630 5.09 -9.36 -25.39
CA ARG A 630 3.85 -9.37 -26.18
C ARG A 630 3.43 -10.74 -26.66
N VAL A 631 4.36 -11.68 -26.77
CA VAL A 631 4.05 -13.10 -27.04
C VAL A 631 4.47 -13.92 -25.84
N ARG A 632 3.53 -14.68 -25.28
CA ARG A 632 3.78 -15.55 -24.14
C ARG A 632 3.34 -16.97 -24.43
N ILE A 633 4.20 -17.92 -24.10
CA ILE A 633 3.93 -19.35 -24.15
C ILE A 633 3.53 -19.78 -22.73
N GLY A 634 2.38 -20.44 -22.60
CA GLY A 634 1.89 -20.99 -21.34
C GLY A 634 2.62 -22.26 -20.94
N ASP A 635 2.46 -22.68 -19.69
CA ASP A 635 2.81 -24.02 -19.26
C ASP A 635 1.98 -25.06 -20.03
N PRO A 636 2.47 -26.31 -20.21
CA PRO A 636 1.71 -27.35 -20.87
C PRO A 636 0.40 -27.59 -20.14
N ASP A 637 -0.70 -27.61 -20.88
CA ASP A 637 -2.02 -27.91 -20.34
C ASP A 637 -1.99 -29.32 -19.71
N PRO A 638 -2.42 -29.50 -18.43
CA PRO A 638 -2.30 -30.78 -17.74
C PRO A 638 -3.04 -31.95 -18.39
N VAL A 639 -4.05 -31.67 -19.23
CA VAL A 639 -4.91 -32.68 -19.87
C VAL A 639 -4.41 -32.98 -21.28
N THR A 640 -4.14 -31.95 -22.07
CA THR A 640 -3.81 -32.08 -23.50
C THR A 640 -2.30 -32.07 -23.78
N GLY A 641 -1.47 -31.61 -22.84
CA GLY A 641 -0.04 -31.43 -23.00
C GLY A 641 0.37 -30.28 -23.93
N LEU A 642 -0.60 -29.53 -24.47
CA LEU A 642 -0.37 -28.47 -25.46
C LEU A 642 0.02 -27.16 -24.79
N HIS A 643 0.88 -26.38 -25.45
CA HIS A 643 1.30 -25.08 -24.95
C HIS A 643 0.46 -23.97 -25.57
N GLY A 644 -0.37 -23.31 -24.76
CA GLY A 644 -1.17 -22.17 -25.19
C GLY A 644 -0.32 -20.94 -25.51
N ILE A 645 -0.65 -20.24 -26.59
CA ILE A 645 -0.02 -18.96 -26.97
C ILE A 645 -0.98 -17.81 -26.64
N ALA A 646 -0.48 -16.83 -25.89
CA ALA A 646 -1.15 -15.57 -25.65
C ALA A 646 -0.39 -14.45 -26.37
N VAL A 647 -1.10 -13.70 -27.22
CA VAL A 647 -0.59 -12.49 -27.87
C VAL A 647 -1.25 -11.28 -27.21
N ILE A 648 -0.44 -10.42 -26.63
CA ILE A 648 -0.84 -9.24 -25.87
C ILE A 648 -0.65 -8.01 -26.76
N GLY A 649 -1.75 -7.30 -26.98
CA GLY A 649 -1.80 -6.06 -27.75
C GLY A 649 -2.30 -4.89 -26.91
N CYS A 650 -2.05 -3.69 -27.43
CA CYS A 650 -2.65 -2.45 -26.96
C CYS A 650 -3.71 -2.00 -27.96
N ARG A 651 -4.93 -1.75 -27.48
CA ARG A 651 -6.03 -1.25 -28.30
C ARG A 651 -5.70 0.16 -28.76
N GLU A 652 -5.77 0.38 -30.05
CA GLU A 652 -5.60 1.69 -30.66
C GLU A 652 -6.94 2.42 -30.70
N PHE A 653 -6.92 3.75 -30.59
CA PHE A 653 -8.11 4.57 -30.79
C PHE A 653 -8.72 4.26 -32.17
N HIS A 654 -10.05 4.33 -32.24
CA HIS A 654 -10.76 4.17 -33.49
C HIS A 654 -10.22 5.19 -34.52
N PRO A 655 -10.02 4.82 -35.80
CA PRO A 655 -9.41 5.71 -36.80
C PRO A 655 -10.02 7.11 -36.85
N ASN A 656 -11.35 7.23 -36.69
CA ASN A 656 -12.08 8.51 -36.65
C ASN A 656 -11.65 9.46 -35.52
N PHE A 657 -10.96 8.97 -34.49
CA PHE A 657 -10.59 9.74 -33.30
C PHE A 657 -9.09 10.05 -33.24
N ARG A 658 -8.24 9.35 -33.99
CA ARG A 658 -6.78 9.46 -33.89
C ARG A 658 -6.24 10.85 -34.23
N SER A 659 -6.90 11.54 -35.17
CA SER A 659 -6.50 12.85 -35.68
C SER A 659 -7.31 14.01 -35.09
N LEU A 660 -8.03 13.79 -33.99
CA LEU A 660 -8.83 14.81 -33.33
C LEU A 660 -8.11 15.38 -32.10
N PRO A 661 -8.40 16.64 -31.72
CA PRO A 661 -7.86 17.23 -30.50
C PRO A 661 -8.46 16.57 -29.26
N VAL A 662 -7.65 16.44 -28.22
CA VAL A 662 -7.99 15.75 -26.97
C VAL A 662 -7.80 16.68 -25.79
N LEU A 663 -8.81 16.72 -24.93
CA LEU A 663 -8.73 17.29 -23.58
C LEU A 663 -8.92 16.14 -22.58
N HIS A 664 -7.90 15.78 -21.81
CA HIS A 664 -7.95 14.67 -20.84
C HIS A 664 -7.91 15.23 -19.41
N LEU A 665 -8.94 14.97 -18.62
CA LEU A 665 -9.05 15.40 -17.23
C LEU A 665 -8.95 14.19 -16.32
N ASP A 666 -7.92 14.12 -15.49
CA ASP A 666 -7.74 13.01 -14.55
C ASP A 666 -6.91 13.48 -13.35
N ALA A 667 -7.38 13.23 -12.14
CA ALA A 667 -6.67 13.67 -10.93
C ALA A 667 -5.33 12.95 -10.71
N THR A 668 -5.18 11.79 -11.34
CA THR A 668 -4.11 10.80 -11.17
C THR A 668 -3.39 10.54 -12.50
N LEU A 669 -3.44 11.48 -13.43
CA LEU A 669 -2.84 11.36 -14.76
C LEU A 669 -1.31 11.22 -14.67
N ARG A 670 -0.78 10.05 -15.00
CA ARG A 670 0.67 9.80 -15.04
C ARG A 670 1.24 10.04 -16.45
N PRO A 671 2.18 10.99 -16.64
CA PRO A 671 2.71 11.33 -17.96
C PRO A 671 3.28 10.14 -18.74
N GLU A 672 3.96 9.21 -18.07
CA GLU A 672 4.58 8.04 -18.70
C GLU A 672 3.55 7.08 -19.30
N MET A 673 2.42 6.89 -18.60
CA MET A 673 1.32 6.07 -19.09
C MET A 673 0.50 6.81 -20.14
N ALA A 674 0.23 8.08 -19.89
CA ALA A 674 -0.57 8.90 -20.77
C ALA A 674 0.12 9.11 -22.12
N GLY A 675 1.44 9.32 -22.14
CA GLY A 675 2.24 9.41 -23.36
C GLY A 675 2.27 8.11 -24.18
N ALA A 676 2.21 6.95 -23.53
CA ALA A 676 2.11 5.66 -24.22
C ALA A 676 0.75 5.48 -24.93
N LEU A 677 -0.33 6.02 -24.35
CA LEU A 677 -1.69 5.90 -24.89
C LEU A 677 -2.05 7.02 -25.87
N LEU A 678 -1.58 8.23 -25.59
CA LEU A 678 -1.80 9.46 -26.34
C LEU A 678 -0.44 10.12 -26.60
N PRO A 679 0.31 9.65 -27.62
CA PRO A 679 1.60 10.27 -27.97
C PRO A 679 1.45 11.77 -28.21
N GLY A 680 2.34 12.57 -27.62
CA GLY A 680 2.30 14.03 -27.70
C GLY A 680 1.28 14.70 -26.76
N LEU A 681 0.74 13.99 -25.76
CA LEU A 681 -0.06 14.61 -24.70
C LEU A 681 0.83 15.49 -23.81
N GLU A 682 0.52 16.78 -23.77
CA GLU A 682 1.06 17.72 -22.80
C GLU A 682 0.28 17.61 -21.49
N VAL A 683 0.96 17.41 -20.34
CA VAL A 683 0.30 17.33 -19.03
C VAL A 683 0.56 18.61 -18.25
N ARG A 684 -0.52 19.32 -17.90
CA ARG A 684 -0.51 20.49 -17.01
C ARG A 684 -0.90 20.05 -15.60
N GLU A 685 0.01 20.22 -14.64
CA GLU A 685 -0.17 19.81 -13.25
C GLU A 685 -0.60 20.97 -12.36
N ILE A 686 -1.65 20.76 -11.55
CA ILE A 686 -2.21 21.78 -10.65
C ILE A 686 -2.57 21.11 -9.32
N GLU A 687 -1.69 21.25 -8.33
CA GLU A 687 -1.88 20.65 -7.02
C GLU A 687 -2.18 21.70 -5.95
N ALA A 688 -3.36 21.60 -5.34
CA ALA A 688 -3.82 22.51 -4.30
C ALA A 688 -3.45 22.02 -2.90
N ALA A 689 -3.04 22.95 -2.04
CA ALA A 689 -2.86 22.71 -0.63
C ALA A 689 -4.18 22.34 0.06
N THR A 690 -4.11 21.47 1.06
CA THR A 690 -5.27 21.01 1.87
C THR A 690 -5.03 21.30 3.35
N PRO A 691 -5.05 22.59 3.77
CA PRO A 691 -4.65 22.99 5.12
C PRO A 691 -5.58 22.44 6.22
N HIS A 692 -6.85 22.18 5.89
CA HIS A 692 -7.87 21.70 6.83
C HIS A 692 -8.19 20.20 6.70
N MET A 693 -7.32 19.45 6.01
CA MET A 693 -7.36 17.99 5.96
C MET A 693 -6.19 17.44 6.76
N ALA A 694 -6.46 16.69 7.83
CA ALA A 694 -5.44 16.06 8.67
C ALA A 694 -5.25 14.59 8.26
N LEU A 695 -4.08 14.23 7.74
CA LEU A 695 -3.79 12.88 7.23
C LEU A 695 -2.90 12.09 8.21
N THR A 696 -3.44 10.99 8.76
CA THR A 696 -2.71 10.04 9.60
C THR A 696 -2.43 8.75 8.83
N LEU A 697 -1.16 8.37 8.70
CA LEU A 697 -0.75 7.06 8.19
C LEU A 697 -0.54 6.10 9.37
N VAL A 698 -1.31 5.01 9.40
CA VAL A 698 -1.20 3.92 10.37
C VAL A 698 -0.56 2.71 9.69
N ALA A 699 0.76 2.56 9.86
CA ALA A 699 1.51 1.45 9.29
C ALA A 699 1.11 0.11 9.92
N GLY A 700 1.00 -0.95 9.11
CA GLY A 700 0.49 -2.23 9.57
C GLY A 700 0.00 -3.15 8.45
N ARG A 701 -0.27 -4.41 8.81
CA ARG A 701 -0.73 -5.43 7.86
C ARG A 701 -2.24 -5.36 7.60
N PHE A 702 -2.61 -4.60 6.58
CA PHE A 702 -4.02 -4.44 6.15
C PHE A 702 -4.29 -4.97 4.73
N GLY A 703 -3.36 -5.75 4.15
CA GLY A 703 -3.54 -6.32 2.82
C GLY A 703 -4.71 -7.32 2.75
N LYS A 704 -5.23 -7.57 1.53
CA LYS A 704 -6.34 -8.48 1.29
C LYS A 704 -6.15 -9.86 1.94
N THR A 705 -4.94 -10.41 1.88
CA THR A 705 -4.58 -11.71 2.47
C THR A 705 -4.56 -11.73 4.00
N ARG A 706 -4.77 -10.58 4.66
CA ARG A 706 -4.80 -10.42 6.11
C ARG A 706 -6.19 -10.09 6.65
N LEU A 707 -7.05 -9.53 5.81
CA LEU A 707 -8.40 -9.09 6.20
C LEU A 707 -9.51 -9.98 5.61
N CYS A 708 -9.38 -10.38 4.34
CA CYS A 708 -10.43 -11.12 3.64
C CYS A 708 -10.31 -12.64 3.86
N GLN A 709 -11.45 -13.30 4.01
CA GLN A 709 -11.50 -14.76 4.04
C GLN A 709 -11.06 -15.35 2.70
N ASP A 710 -10.38 -16.50 2.73
CA ASP A 710 -9.97 -17.23 1.52
C ASP A 710 -10.31 -18.70 1.68
N ALA A 711 -11.05 -19.24 0.71
CA ALA A 711 -11.47 -20.64 0.69
C ALA A 711 -10.28 -21.62 0.61
N ARG A 712 -9.12 -21.17 0.13
CA ARG A 712 -7.89 -21.98 0.05
C ARG A 712 -7.04 -21.92 1.33
N ALA A 713 -7.33 -20.99 2.24
CA ALA A 713 -6.61 -20.85 3.49
C ALA A 713 -7.15 -21.81 4.57
N SER A 714 -6.30 -22.20 5.52
CA SER A 714 -6.72 -23.04 6.65
C SER A 714 -7.75 -22.32 7.54
N ALA A 715 -8.51 -23.09 8.32
CA ALA A 715 -9.46 -22.55 9.29
C ALA A 715 -8.79 -21.60 10.29
N ASP A 716 -7.61 -21.97 10.81
CA ASP A 716 -6.84 -21.14 11.74
C ASP A 716 -6.40 -19.80 11.11
N GLU A 717 -6.00 -19.84 9.84
CA GLU A 717 -5.62 -18.65 9.11
C GLU A 717 -6.81 -17.71 8.93
N ASN A 718 -7.96 -18.24 8.49
CA ASN A 718 -9.18 -17.47 8.35
C ASN A 718 -9.67 -16.91 9.70
N ALA A 719 -9.53 -17.65 10.79
CA ALA A 719 -9.82 -17.16 12.13
C ALA A 719 -8.88 -16.00 12.54
N ARG A 720 -7.60 -16.06 12.17
CA ARG A 720 -6.66 -14.94 12.37
C ARG A 720 -7.07 -13.70 11.58
N ARG A 721 -7.49 -13.86 10.33
CA ARG A 721 -7.98 -12.76 9.48
C ARG A 721 -9.25 -12.13 10.04
N ALA A 722 -10.18 -12.97 10.50
CA ALA A 722 -11.41 -12.51 11.14
C ALA A 722 -11.14 -11.68 12.40
N ARG A 723 -10.21 -12.11 13.27
CA ARG A 723 -9.79 -11.33 14.45
C ARG A 723 -9.21 -9.97 14.06
N LYS A 724 -8.29 -9.93 13.08
CA LYS A 724 -7.70 -8.68 12.61
C LYS A 724 -8.76 -7.74 12.01
N ARG A 725 -9.74 -8.28 11.28
CA ARG A 725 -10.88 -7.51 10.75
C ARG A 725 -11.76 -6.97 11.88
N ALA A 726 -12.05 -7.78 12.90
CA ALA A 726 -12.79 -7.32 14.09
C ALA A 726 -12.05 -6.19 14.82
N ASP A 727 -10.72 -6.27 14.96
CA ASP A 727 -9.93 -5.18 15.55
C ASP A 727 -10.06 -3.87 14.73
N CYS A 728 -10.17 -3.96 13.40
CA CYS A 728 -10.40 -2.80 12.53
C CYS A 728 -11.83 -2.25 12.68
N VAL A 729 -12.83 -3.12 12.88
CA VAL A 729 -14.21 -2.72 13.18
C VAL A 729 -14.29 -1.96 14.49
N ASP A 730 -13.61 -2.43 15.55
CA ASP A 730 -13.54 -1.74 16.83
C ASP A 730 -12.85 -0.38 16.69
N TYR A 731 -11.81 -0.27 15.85
CA TYR A 731 -11.14 1.00 15.55
C TYR A 731 -12.09 1.99 14.88
N VAL A 732 -12.81 1.55 13.85
CA VAL A 732 -13.83 2.39 13.18
C VAL A 732 -14.91 2.82 14.17
N ARG A 733 -15.44 1.91 15.01
CA ARG A 733 -16.46 2.25 16.01
C ARG A 733 -15.98 3.30 16.99
N TRP A 734 -14.74 3.17 17.47
CA TRP A 734 -14.14 4.15 18.39
C TRP A 734 -14.05 5.53 17.75
N HIS A 735 -13.49 5.63 16.55
CA HIS A 735 -13.28 6.92 15.88
C HIS A 735 -14.57 7.53 15.33
N ALA A 736 -15.52 6.72 14.84
CA ALA A 736 -16.83 7.20 14.40
C ALA A 736 -17.60 7.84 15.57
N ARG A 737 -17.51 7.26 16.76
CA ARG A 737 -18.11 7.83 17.97
C ARG A 737 -17.43 9.12 18.41
N ARG A 738 -16.10 9.22 18.26
CA ARG A 738 -15.34 10.45 18.56
C ARG A 738 -15.75 11.64 17.71
N VAL A 739 -16.13 11.42 16.45
CA VAL A 739 -16.51 12.50 15.52
C VAL A 739 -18.01 12.74 15.44
N ALA A 740 -18.83 11.99 16.20
CA ALA A 740 -20.28 12.16 16.23
C ALA A 740 -20.65 13.59 16.71
N PRO A 741 -21.67 14.24 16.12
CA PRO A 741 -22.63 13.73 15.13
C PRO A 741 -22.13 13.71 13.67
N GLY A 742 -20.86 14.04 13.42
CA GLY A 742 -20.24 13.98 12.09
C GLY A 742 -20.23 12.56 11.51
N ARG A 743 -20.40 12.48 10.18
CA ARG A 743 -20.38 11.22 9.42
C ARG A 743 -18.96 10.70 9.22
N THR A 744 -18.82 9.38 9.19
CA THR A 744 -17.57 8.67 8.89
C THR A 744 -17.72 7.85 7.61
N LEU A 745 -16.75 7.93 6.69
CA LEU A 745 -16.65 7.03 5.54
C LEU A 745 -15.55 6.01 5.76
N VAL A 746 -15.85 4.72 5.55
CA VAL A 746 -14.87 3.65 5.47
C VAL A 746 -14.72 3.18 4.03
N VAL A 747 -13.49 3.19 3.51
CA VAL A 747 -13.18 2.61 2.19
C VAL A 747 -12.29 1.38 2.37
N THR A 748 -12.72 0.21 1.90
CA THR A 748 -11.95 -1.04 2.07
C THR A 748 -12.17 -2.06 0.93
N TYR A 749 -11.82 -3.32 1.13
CA TYR A 749 -12.12 -4.40 0.17
C TYR A 749 -13.61 -4.75 0.19
N LYS A 750 -14.16 -5.05 -0.99
CA LYS A 750 -15.56 -5.50 -1.15
C LYS A 750 -15.95 -6.63 -0.17
N ASP A 751 -15.07 -7.62 -0.01
CA ASP A 751 -15.31 -8.78 0.89
C ASP A 751 -15.35 -8.40 2.39
N CYS A 752 -14.97 -7.17 2.74
CA CYS A 752 -14.98 -6.67 4.12
C CYS A 752 -16.12 -5.68 4.39
N GLU A 753 -16.88 -5.22 3.39
CA GLU A 753 -17.91 -4.17 3.57
C GLU A 753 -18.93 -4.54 4.65
N ALA A 754 -19.47 -5.76 4.56
CA ALA A 754 -20.46 -6.28 5.51
C ALA A 754 -19.99 -6.29 6.98
N ALA A 755 -18.67 -6.24 7.24
CA ALA A 755 -18.15 -6.18 8.60
C ALA A 755 -18.33 -4.79 9.25
N PHE A 756 -18.50 -3.74 8.45
CA PHE A 756 -18.64 -2.35 8.90
C PHE A 756 -20.09 -1.83 8.80
N GLU A 757 -20.98 -2.59 8.16
CA GLU A 757 -22.41 -2.26 8.10
C GLU A 757 -23.04 -2.21 9.50
N GLY A 758 -23.99 -1.28 9.70
CA GLY A 758 -24.73 -1.13 10.95
C GLY A 758 -24.00 -0.38 12.07
N ILE A 759 -22.78 0.13 11.83
CA ILE A 759 -22.12 1.04 12.78
C ILE A 759 -22.79 2.43 12.69
N PRO A 760 -23.28 3.02 13.80
CA PRO A 760 -23.92 4.34 13.77
C PRO A 760 -22.99 5.43 13.21
N GLY A 761 -23.52 6.25 12.28
CA GLY A 761 -22.77 7.35 11.66
C GLY A 761 -21.72 6.93 10.64
N VAL A 762 -21.63 5.64 10.29
CA VAL A 762 -20.64 5.11 9.33
C VAL A 762 -21.31 4.71 8.02
N GLU A 763 -20.71 5.16 6.92
CA GLU A 763 -20.96 4.67 5.57
C GLU A 763 -19.75 3.89 5.07
N VAL A 764 -20.00 2.94 4.17
CA VAL A 764 -18.99 2.00 3.69
C VAL A 764 -18.98 2.01 2.17
N ALA A 765 -17.78 2.00 1.60
CA ALA A 765 -17.54 1.81 0.17
C ALA A 765 -16.31 0.90 -0.05
N HIS A 766 -16.12 0.44 -1.28
CA HIS A 766 -14.97 -0.37 -1.65
C HIS A 766 -14.15 0.18 -2.81
N PHE A 767 -12.87 -0.19 -2.82
CA PHE A 767 -11.96 0.13 -3.91
C PHE A 767 -12.53 -0.28 -5.28
N ASN A 768 -12.29 0.53 -6.30
CA ASN A 768 -12.80 0.44 -7.67
C ASN A 768 -14.31 0.74 -7.85
N ALA A 769 -15.02 1.16 -6.80
CA ALA A 769 -16.44 1.53 -6.85
C ALA A 769 -16.74 2.94 -6.31
N ILE A 770 -15.71 3.78 -6.13
CA ILE A 770 -15.81 5.12 -5.52
C ILE A 770 -15.68 6.27 -6.50
N ALA A 771 -15.20 6.02 -7.72
CA ALA A 771 -15.02 7.05 -8.74
C ALA A 771 -16.36 7.67 -9.15
N GLY A 772 -16.39 9.00 -9.31
CA GLY A 772 -17.58 9.77 -9.69
C GLY A 772 -18.57 10.11 -8.57
N LEU A 773 -18.49 9.49 -7.39
CA LEU A 773 -19.46 9.73 -6.32
C LEU A 773 -19.14 11.00 -5.50
N ASP A 774 -20.17 11.82 -5.22
CA ASP A 774 -20.07 13.05 -4.42
C ASP A 774 -20.80 12.97 -3.05
N ALA A 775 -21.32 11.79 -2.68
CA ALA A 775 -22.14 11.57 -1.48
C ALA A 775 -21.41 11.79 -0.14
N TRP A 776 -20.07 11.89 -0.18
CA TRP A 776 -19.20 11.91 1.02
C TRP A 776 -18.40 13.20 1.18
N ARG A 777 -18.80 14.27 0.50
CA ARG A 777 -18.09 15.55 0.53
C ARG A 777 -18.06 16.23 1.90
N ASP A 778 -18.95 15.84 2.81
CA ASP A 778 -19.23 16.45 4.11
C ASP A 778 -18.84 15.56 5.31
N VAL A 779 -18.23 14.40 5.09
CA VAL A 779 -17.81 13.50 6.19
C VAL A 779 -16.78 14.18 7.09
N ALA A 780 -16.88 14.00 8.41
CA ALA A 780 -15.88 14.54 9.34
C ALA A 780 -14.62 13.65 9.36
N LEU A 781 -14.80 12.35 9.11
CA LEU A 781 -13.75 11.34 9.15
C LEU A 781 -13.80 10.41 7.93
N LEU A 782 -12.64 10.10 7.37
CA LEU A 782 -12.48 9.13 6.30
C LEU A 782 -11.39 8.11 6.69
N ILE A 783 -11.75 6.84 6.78
CA ILE A 783 -10.81 5.75 7.11
C ILE A 783 -10.65 4.85 5.88
N VAL A 784 -9.45 4.83 5.29
CA VAL A 784 -9.09 3.90 4.21
C VAL A 784 -8.36 2.71 4.80
N ILE A 785 -8.91 1.50 4.66
CA ILE A 785 -8.37 0.27 5.24
C ILE A 785 -7.86 -0.67 4.14
N GLY A 786 -6.55 -0.84 4.10
CA GLY A 786 -5.86 -1.64 3.10
C GLY A 786 -5.48 -0.85 1.85
N ARG A 787 -5.11 -1.58 0.81
CA ARG A 787 -4.74 -1.04 -0.52
C ARG A 787 -4.96 -2.07 -1.62
N VAL A 788 -5.22 -1.61 -2.84
CA VAL A 788 -5.22 -2.49 -4.02
C VAL A 788 -3.77 -2.77 -4.41
N LEU A 789 -3.33 -4.02 -4.36
CA LEU A 789 -1.98 -4.40 -4.78
C LEU A 789 -2.09 -5.48 -5.85
N PRO A 790 -1.71 -5.19 -7.11
CA PRO A 790 -1.74 -6.18 -8.19
C PRO A 790 -0.66 -7.25 -7.98
N ARG A 791 -0.88 -8.49 -8.42
CA ARG A 791 0.18 -9.51 -8.44
C ARG A 791 1.09 -9.29 -9.64
N ASP A 792 2.30 -9.86 -9.61
CA ASP A 792 3.21 -9.83 -10.77
C ASP A 792 2.53 -10.35 -12.04
N SER A 793 1.68 -11.38 -11.92
CA SER A 793 0.90 -11.91 -13.05
C SER A 793 -0.11 -10.91 -13.62
N ASP A 794 -0.68 -10.04 -12.77
CA ASP A 794 -1.69 -9.06 -13.16
C ASP A 794 -1.05 -7.86 -13.89
N LEU A 795 0.24 -7.58 -13.62
CA LEU A 795 1.00 -6.50 -14.26
C LEU A 795 1.54 -6.85 -15.64
N ARG A 796 1.82 -8.14 -15.91
CA ARG A 796 2.50 -8.57 -17.14
C ARG A 796 1.83 -8.10 -18.43
N ALA A 797 0.54 -8.36 -18.57
CA ALA A 797 -0.16 -8.02 -19.82
C ALA A 797 -0.29 -6.50 -20.04
N PRO A 798 -0.69 -5.69 -19.06
CA PRO A 798 -0.73 -4.25 -19.28
C PRO A 798 0.67 -3.62 -19.49
N VAL A 799 1.73 -4.10 -18.83
CA VAL A 799 3.10 -3.61 -19.08
C VAL A 799 3.56 -3.94 -20.51
N ALA A 800 3.34 -5.17 -20.98
CA ALA A 800 3.67 -5.56 -22.35
C ALA A 800 2.86 -4.77 -23.39
N ALA A 801 1.58 -4.51 -23.12
CA ALA A 801 0.72 -3.73 -23.99
C ALA A 801 1.17 -2.26 -24.07
N LEU A 802 1.31 -1.59 -22.92
CA LEU A 802 1.60 -0.15 -22.84
C LEU A 802 3.03 0.19 -23.23
N PHE A 803 4.00 -0.60 -22.75
CA PHE A 803 5.40 -0.26 -22.84
C PHE A 803 6.20 -1.18 -23.77
N GLY A 804 5.62 -2.28 -24.26
CA GLY A 804 6.37 -3.28 -25.02
C GLY A 804 7.53 -3.86 -24.20
N HIS A 805 7.27 -4.16 -22.93
CA HIS A 805 8.28 -4.55 -21.96
C HIS A 805 7.95 -5.87 -21.27
N ALA A 806 8.93 -6.76 -21.15
CA ALA A 806 8.82 -7.98 -20.36
C ALA A 806 9.29 -7.72 -18.93
N ILE A 807 8.40 -7.90 -17.95
CA ILE A 807 8.70 -7.64 -16.53
C ILE A 807 9.83 -8.54 -16.02
N GLU A 808 10.80 -7.94 -15.35
CA GLU A 808 11.88 -8.63 -14.63
C GLU A 808 11.80 -8.43 -13.10
N GLY A 809 12.34 -9.37 -12.33
CA GLY A 809 12.30 -9.30 -10.87
C GLY A 809 10.89 -9.48 -10.30
N GLY A 810 10.63 -8.83 -9.16
CA GLY A 810 9.35 -8.91 -8.47
C GLY A 810 9.27 -7.93 -7.31
N TYR A 811 8.27 -8.08 -6.47
CA TYR A 811 8.08 -7.22 -5.30
C TYR A 811 9.21 -7.33 -4.28
N SER A 812 9.68 -6.18 -3.81
CA SER A 812 10.65 -6.06 -2.72
C SER A 812 10.25 -4.93 -1.77
N HIS A 813 10.67 -5.05 -0.52
CA HIS A 813 10.46 -3.96 0.43
C HIS A 813 11.47 -2.85 0.18
N ALA A 814 10.99 -1.62 0.18
CA ALA A 814 11.80 -0.41 0.07
C ALA A 814 11.41 0.57 1.17
N THR A 815 12.34 1.43 1.57
CA THR A 815 12.06 2.57 2.43
C THR A 815 11.84 3.79 1.55
N LYS A 816 10.73 4.50 1.77
CA LYS A 816 10.39 5.74 1.04
C LYS A 816 10.15 6.89 2.00
N GLY A 817 10.40 8.10 1.53
CA GLY A 817 10.12 9.33 2.24
C GLY A 817 8.67 9.73 2.03
N ILE A 818 8.01 10.15 3.09
CA ILE A 818 6.76 10.89 3.05
C ILE A 818 6.98 12.27 3.66
N ARG A 819 6.19 13.22 3.21
CA ARG A 819 6.25 14.60 3.67
C ARG A 819 5.31 14.83 4.85
N MET A 820 5.82 15.48 5.88
CA MET A 820 5.06 15.91 7.05
C MET A 820 4.61 17.37 6.92
N ARG A 821 3.53 17.75 7.63
CA ARG A 821 3.00 19.13 7.63
C ARG A 821 3.98 20.15 8.21
N ASP A 822 4.83 19.74 9.13
CA ASP A 822 5.90 20.57 9.70
C ASP A 822 7.08 20.81 8.72
N GLY A 823 6.99 20.31 7.49
CA GLY A 823 8.01 20.41 6.44
C GLY A 823 9.09 19.32 6.51
N SER A 824 9.10 18.50 7.56
CA SER A 824 10.06 17.41 7.70
C SER A 824 9.69 16.19 6.85
N ALA A 825 10.64 15.28 6.66
CA ALA A 825 10.40 13.98 6.01
C ALA A 825 10.35 12.86 7.05
N ARG A 826 9.52 11.84 6.80
CA ARG A 826 9.53 10.58 7.57
C ARG A 826 9.69 9.41 6.63
N ALA A 827 10.44 8.41 7.09
CA ALA A 827 10.64 7.17 6.35
C ALA A 827 9.50 6.20 6.64
N VAL A 828 9.02 5.52 5.59
CA VAL A 828 8.01 4.46 5.68
C VAL A 828 8.45 3.26 4.86
N ARG A 829 8.16 2.06 5.38
CA ARG A 829 8.42 0.82 4.66
C ARG A 829 7.27 0.51 3.72
N VAL A 830 7.56 0.42 2.44
CA VAL A 830 6.60 0.13 1.37
C VAL A 830 6.99 -1.14 0.61
N LEU A 831 6.07 -1.65 -0.21
CA LEU A 831 6.34 -2.75 -1.14
C LEU A 831 6.30 -2.18 -2.56
N ARG A 832 7.41 -2.32 -3.29
CA ARG A 832 7.56 -1.81 -4.66
C ARG A 832 7.99 -2.92 -5.60
N HIS A 833 7.69 -2.77 -6.87
CA HIS A 833 8.20 -3.66 -7.89
C HIS A 833 9.64 -3.24 -8.28
N ALA A 834 10.53 -4.21 -8.51
CA ALA A 834 11.92 -3.93 -8.88
C ALA A 834 12.08 -3.38 -10.32
N ASP A 835 11.18 -3.80 -11.22
CA ASP A 835 11.04 -3.27 -12.58
C ASP A 835 10.30 -1.93 -12.60
N ASP A 836 10.90 -0.91 -13.21
CA ASP A 836 10.37 0.46 -13.25
C ASP A 836 9.02 0.58 -13.99
N LYS A 837 8.83 -0.17 -15.08
CA LYS A 837 7.57 -0.12 -15.87
C LYS A 837 6.44 -0.80 -15.11
N ALA A 838 6.74 -1.91 -14.44
CA ALA A 838 5.80 -2.56 -13.55
C ALA A 838 5.47 -1.70 -12.32
N GLU A 839 6.44 -0.95 -11.77
CA GLU A 839 6.23 -0.06 -10.65
C GLU A 839 5.35 1.15 -11.00
N ILE A 840 5.50 1.73 -12.20
CA ILE A 840 4.59 2.77 -12.71
C ILE A 840 3.14 2.27 -12.69
N LEU A 841 2.91 1.06 -13.22
CA LEU A 841 1.57 0.48 -13.28
C LEU A 841 1.06 0.05 -11.89
N ARG A 842 1.93 -0.48 -11.02
CA ARG A 842 1.57 -0.77 -9.61
C ARG A 842 1.12 0.50 -8.92
N ALA A 843 1.86 1.60 -9.04
CA ALA A 843 1.52 2.89 -8.46
C ALA A 843 0.17 3.41 -9.01
N ALA A 844 -0.07 3.24 -10.33
CA ALA A 844 -1.34 3.60 -10.96
C ALA A 844 -2.55 2.79 -10.47
N ILE A 845 -2.35 1.52 -10.11
CA ILE A 845 -3.42 0.65 -9.60
C ILE A 845 -3.60 0.82 -8.08
N CYS A 846 -2.52 1.11 -7.36
CA CYS A 846 -2.49 1.12 -5.90
C CYS A 846 -2.60 2.53 -5.33
N ASP A 847 -1.65 3.39 -5.64
CA ASP A 847 -1.48 4.68 -4.96
C ASP A 847 -2.51 5.68 -5.48
N ASP A 848 -2.80 5.65 -6.79
CA ASP A 848 -3.80 6.51 -7.41
C ASP A 848 -5.23 6.17 -6.91
N GLU A 849 -5.54 4.89 -6.73
CA GLU A 849 -6.81 4.46 -6.13
C GLU A 849 -6.93 4.95 -4.67
N MET A 850 -5.83 4.96 -3.91
CA MET A 850 -5.80 5.52 -2.55
C MET A 850 -6.02 7.04 -2.56
N ILE A 851 -5.38 7.77 -3.47
CA ILE A 851 -5.57 9.22 -3.64
C ILE A 851 -7.03 9.53 -4.02
N GLN A 852 -7.61 8.73 -4.92
CA GLN A 852 -9.01 8.84 -5.32
C GLN A 852 -9.97 8.57 -4.17
N ALA A 853 -9.65 7.62 -3.28
CA ALA A 853 -10.41 7.34 -2.06
C ALA A 853 -10.35 8.51 -1.07
N ILE A 854 -9.16 9.01 -0.76
CA ILE A 854 -8.97 10.17 0.12
C ILE A 854 -9.69 11.41 -0.44
N GLY A 855 -9.61 11.60 -1.77
CA GLY A 855 -10.26 12.69 -2.47
C GLY A 855 -11.80 12.71 -2.36
N ARG A 856 -12.43 11.63 -1.92
CA ARG A 856 -13.88 11.58 -1.67
C ARG A 856 -14.31 12.46 -0.50
N GLY A 857 -13.45 12.64 0.50
CA GLY A 857 -13.71 13.57 1.62
C GLY A 857 -13.63 15.04 1.21
N ARG A 858 -13.17 15.36 -0.01
CA ARG A 858 -13.03 16.72 -0.56
C ARG A 858 -12.17 17.64 0.32
N GLY A 859 -10.98 17.19 0.72
CA GLY A 859 -10.04 17.97 1.55
C GLY A 859 -9.77 19.39 1.04
N VAL A 860 -9.75 19.59 -0.29
CA VAL A 860 -9.58 20.91 -0.95
C VAL A 860 -10.71 21.89 -0.62
N ASN A 861 -11.90 21.41 -0.30
CA ASN A 861 -13.09 22.24 -0.03
C ASN A 861 -13.36 22.41 1.47
N ARG A 862 -12.45 21.98 2.35
CA ARG A 862 -12.60 22.11 3.80
C ARG A 862 -12.04 23.43 4.30
N ASP A 863 -12.64 23.92 5.38
CA ASP A 863 -12.22 25.09 6.13
C ASP A 863 -12.03 24.76 7.62
N ALA A 864 -11.68 25.75 8.43
CA ALA A 864 -11.51 25.59 9.87
C ALA A 864 -12.80 25.16 10.61
N ALA A 865 -13.98 25.42 10.05
CA ALA A 865 -15.26 25.05 10.64
C ALA A 865 -15.69 23.62 10.25
N THR A 866 -15.17 23.10 9.13
CA THR A 866 -15.53 21.78 8.58
C THR A 866 -14.29 20.91 8.29
N PRO A 867 -13.35 20.74 9.24
CA PRO A 867 -12.12 20.00 8.98
C PRO A 867 -12.41 18.54 8.61
N LEU A 868 -11.50 17.94 7.84
CA LEU A 868 -11.55 16.53 7.48
C LEU A 868 -10.40 15.79 8.14
N GLU A 869 -10.71 14.73 8.88
CA GLU A 869 -9.71 13.78 9.37
C GLU A 869 -9.64 12.58 8.43
N VAL A 870 -8.43 12.16 8.05
CA VAL A 870 -8.18 11.02 7.15
C VAL A 870 -7.22 10.05 7.81
N HIS A 871 -7.63 8.79 7.94
CA HIS A 871 -6.77 7.69 8.42
C HIS A 871 -6.50 6.70 7.29
N VAL A 872 -5.23 6.45 7.00
CA VAL A 872 -4.79 5.46 6.03
C VAL A 872 -4.16 4.29 6.78
N LEU A 873 -4.87 3.18 6.85
CA LEU A 873 -4.41 1.93 7.44
C LEU A 873 -3.79 1.06 6.33
N ALA A 874 -2.54 1.37 5.96
CA ALA A 874 -1.79 0.65 4.93
C ALA A 874 -0.29 0.99 4.98
N ASP A 875 0.55 0.10 4.41
CA ASP A 875 2.00 0.34 4.26
C ASP A 875 2.31 1.09 2.94
N VAL A 876 1.88 2.34 2.80
CA VAL A 876 2.00 3.16 1.57
C VAL A 876 2.81 4.45 1.79
N ALA A 877 3.40 4.97 0.71
CA ALA A 877 4.02 6.29 0.67
C ALA A 877 3.29 7.12 -0.38
N LEU A 878 2.26 7.84 0.03
CA LEU A 878 1.45 8.65 -0.88
C LEU A 878 2.09 10.03 -1.09
N PRO A 879 1.96 10.64 -2.28
CA PRO A 879 2.41 12.00 -2.58
C PRO A 879 1.51 13.06 -1.94
N LEU A 880 1.22 12.91 -0.65
CA LEU A 880 0.37 13.79 0.14
C LEU A 880 1.13 14.30 1.37
N VAL A 881 0.68 15.43 1.91
CA VAL A 881 1.21 15.96 3.16
C VAL A 881 0.55 15.22 4.32
N HIS A 882 1.37 14.61 5.19
CA HIS A 882 0.94 13.84 6.35
C HIS A 882 1.03 14.69 7.62
N ASP A 883 0.09 14.51 8.52
CA ASP A 883 0.08 15.14 9.85
C ASP A 883 0.71 14.23 10.89
N ARG A 884 0.45 12.93 10.77
CA ARG A 884 0.90 11.93 11.73
C ARG A 884 1.27 10.62 11.06
N VAL A 885 2.33 9.98 11.53
CA VAL A 885 2.75 8.63 11.14
C VAL A 885 2.84 7.79 12.40
N THR A 886 2.16 6.66 12.41
CA THR A 886 2.04 5.80 13.59
C THR A 886 2.01 4.33 13.16
N SER A 887 2.00 3.42 14.13
CA SER A 887 1.92 1.98 13.89
C SER A 887 0.63 1.41 14.47
N TRP A 888 0.13 0.34 13.85
CA TRP A 888 -1.09 -0.31 14.31
C TRP A 888 -1.01 -0.78 15.78
N GLU A 889 0.16 -1.16 16.29
CA GLU A 889 0.32 -1.61 17.67
C GLU A 889 0.03 -0.52 18.70
N LEU A 890 0.25 0.75 18.33
CA LEU A 890 -0.04 1.91 19.17
C LEU A 890 -1.53 2.32 19.08
N GLU A 891 -2.09 2.26 17.87
CA GLU A 891 -3.45 2.72 17.56
C GLU A 891 -4.54 1.66 17.77
N ALA A 892 -4.20 0.37 17.78
CA ALA A 892 -5.18 -0.70 17.89
C ALA A 892 -6.01 -0.54 19.17
N PRO A 893 -7.34 -0.71 19.10
CA PRO A 893 -8.21 -0.60 20.26
C PRO A 893 -7.76 -1.55 21.36
N ASP A 894 -7.46 -0.99 22.53
CA ASP A 894 -7.06 -1.78 23.68
C ASP A 894 -8.26 -2.43 24.37
N LEU A 895 -7.99 -3.29 25.36
CA LEU A 895 -9.04 -4.01 26.06
C LEU A 895 -10.05 -3.07 26.74
N PHE A 896 -9.59 -1.91 27.22
CA PHE A 896 -10.47 -0.94 27.88
C PHE A 896 -11.45 -0.33 26.87
N GLN A 897 -10.92 0.15 25.75
CA GLN A 897 -11.74 0.71 24.66
C GLN A 897 -12.75 -0.31 24.15
N ARG A 898 -12.35 -1.58 23.98
CA ARG A 898 -13.27 -2.65 23.57
C ARG A 898 -14.38 -2.91 24.58
N MET A 899 -14.08 -2.89 25.87
CA MET A 899 -15.12 -3.04 26.90
C MET A 899 -16.07 -1.82 26.93
N LEU A 900 -15.55 -0.60 26.73
CA LEU A 900 -16.37 0.61 26.62
C LEU A 900 -17.28 0.56 25.39
N LEU A 901 -16.78 0.10 24.24
CA LEU A 901 -17.57 -0.12 23.03
C LEU A 901 -18.65 -1.20 23.21
N ALA A 902 -18.40 -2.16 24.11
CA ALA A 902 -19.37 -3.18 24.49
C ALA A 902 -20.33 -2.73 25.62
N GLY A 903 -20.22 -1.48 26.11
CA GLY A 903 -21.13 -0.85 27.07
C GLY A 903 -20.43 -0.34 28.32
N ILE A 904 -19.92 -1.25 29.15
CA ILE A 904 -19.28 -0.92 30.45
C ILE A 904 -17.92 -1.57 30.56
N ALA A 905 -16.89 -0.79 30.87
CA ALA A 905 -15.58 -1.31 31.25
C ALA A 905 -15.45 -1.42 32.77
N VAL A 906 -14.70 -2.42 33.27
CA VAL A 906 -14.46 -2.63 34.70
C VAL A 906 -13.01 -2.99 34.98
N ASP A 907 -12.54 -2.75 36.21
CA ASP A 907 -11.19 -3.05 36.68
C ASP A 907 -11.02 -4.46 37.28
N SER A 908 -12.12 -5.17 37.48
CA SER A 908 -12.16 -6.56 37.95
C SER A 908 -12.10 -7.55 36.76
N PRO A 909 -11.04 -8.38 36.62
CA PRO A 909 -10.97 -9.37 35.55
C PRO A 909 -12.11 -10.40 35.60
N ALA A 910 -12.62 -10.70 36.79
CA ALA A 910 -13.71 -11.65 36.96
C ALA A 910 -15.05 -11.07 36.46
N ASP A 911 -15.30 -9.79 36.75
CA ASP A 911 -16.54 -9.13 36.31
C ASP A 911 -16.46 -8.79 34.81
N ALA A 912 -15.28 -8.42 34.29
CA ALA A 912 -15.06 -8.22 32.85
C ALA A 912 -15.37 -9.50 32.04
N ALA A 913 -14.97 -10.68 32.54
CA ALA A 913 -15.30 -11.95 31.89
C ALA A 913 -16.79 -12.28 31.92
N ALA A 914 -17.52 -11.82 32.95
CA ALA A 914 -18.97 -12.02 33.05
C ALA A 914 -19.75 -11.06 32.15
N LEU A 915 -19.33 -9.79 32.09
CA LEU A 915 -19.93 -8.74 31.26
C LEU A 915 -19.64 -8.94 29.78
N HIS A 916 -18.45 -9.44 29.44
CA HIS A 916 -17.97 -9.53 28.06
C HIS A 916 -17.48 -10.93 27.69
N PRO A 917 -18.32 -11.98 27.76
CA PRO A 917 -17.92 -13.35 27.44
C PRO A 917 -17.38 -13.52 26.01
N GLN A 918 -17.81 -12.67 25.08
CA GLN A 918 -17.34 -12.59 23.70
C GLN A 918 -15.91 -12.03 23.56
N LEU A 919 -15.46 -11.20 24.50
CA LEU A 919 -14.10 -10.66 24.53
C LEU A 919 -13.17 -11.54 25.40
N LEU A 920 -13.72 -12.12 26.47
CA LEU A 920 -12.98 -12.80 27.53
C LEU A 920 -13.68 -14.10 27.91
N ALA A 921 -13.26 -15.22 27.32
CA ALA A 921 -13.98 -16.49 27.47
C ALA A 921 -14.00 -17.05 28.90
N ASN A 922 -13.02 -16.70 29.74
CA ASN A 922 -12.99 -17.08 31.15
C ASN A 922 -12.12 -16.16 32.00
N ARG A 923 -12.26 -16.29 33.34
CA ARG A 923 -11.50 -15.52 34.34
C ARG A 923 -9.98 -15.61 34.16
N LYS A 924 -9.42 -16.78 33.82
CA LYS A 924 -7.97 -16.95 33.66
C LYS A 924 -7.47 -16.17 32.45
N GLN A 925 -8.20 -16.22 31.33
CA GLN A 925 -7.92 -15.41 30.16
C GLN A 925 -8.06 -13.91 30.46
N ALA A 926 -9.08 -13.50 31.20
CA ALA A 926 -9.24 -12.11 31.64
C ALA A 926 -8.06 -11.66 32.51
N GLN A 927 -7.63 -12.45 33.50
CA GLN A 927 -6.44 -12.14 34.30
C GLN A 927 -5.18 -11.99 33.44
N MET A 928 -4.98 -12.88 32.47
CA MET A 928 -3.85 -12.78 31.53
C MET A 928 -3.97 -11.54 30.63
N ALA A 929 -5.17 -11.21 30.15
CA ALA A 929 -5.42 -10.04 29.32
C ALA A 929 -5.19 -8.74 30.10
N PHE A 930 -5.65 -8.69 31.36
CA PHE A 930 -5.44 -7.57 32.26
C PHE A 930 -3.97 -7.40 32.65
N ALA A 931 -3.27 -8.50 32.92
CA ALA A 931 -1.83 -8.47 33.18
C ALA A 931 -1.03 -7.99 31.95
N ARG A 932 -1.43 -8.42 30.73
CA ARG A 932 -0.84 -7.93 29.47
C ARG A 932 -1.16 -6.46 29.19
N ALA A 933 -2.34 -6.00 29.57
CA ALA A 933 -2.77 -4.61 29.48
C ALA A 933 -2.24 -3.73 30.63
N GLY A 934 -1.57 -4.33 31.63
CA GLY A 934 -0.93 -3.63 32.73
C GLY A 934 -1.89 -3.01 33.76
N PHE A 935 -3.09 -3.56 33.95
CA PHE A 935 -4.09 -2.99 34.88
C PHE A 935 -3.66 -3.05 36.35
N GLY A 936 -3.13 -1.93 36.84
CA GLY A 936 -3.05 -1.57 38.25
C GLY A 936 -3.66 -0.17 38.44
N GLN A 937 -4.92 -0.14 38.85
CA GLN A 937 -5.71 0.97 39.45
C GLN A 937 -5.73 2.39 38.83
N HIS A 938 -5.07 2.67 37.71
CA HIS A 938 -5.22 3.93 36.96
C HIS A 938 -5.54 3.69 35.48
N PHE A 939 -6.60 4.30 34.98
CA PHE A 939 -7.09 4.18 33.61
C PHE A 939 -6.75 5.46 32.86
N HIS A 940 -5.83 5.38 31.91
CA HIS A 940 -5.59 6.46 30.96
C HIS A 940 -6.25 6.05 29.64
N LEU A 941 -7.22 6.83 29.18
CA LEU A 941 -7.67 6.72 27.79
C LEU A 941 -6.52 7.18 26.92
N ARG A 942 -6.24 6.42 25.86
CA ARG A 942 -5.18 6.77 24.90
C ARG A 942 -5.51 8.02 24.10
N ASP A 943 -6.80 8.29 23.87
CA ASP A 943 -7.31 9.46 23.14
C ASP A 943 -8.55 10.04 23.82
N PRO A 944 -8.42 10.74 24.96
CA PRO A 944 -9.52 11.51 25.52
C PRO A 944 -9.66 12.80 24.70
N TYR A 945 -10.65 12.86 23.81
CA TYR A 945 -11.04 14.11 23.16
C TYR A 945 -12.10 14.83 24.00
N ARG A 946 -12.12 16.17 23.89
CA ARG A 946 -12.76 17.17 24.79
C ARG A 946 -14.18 16.92 25.32
N GLU A 947 -14.90 15.89 24.85
CA GLU A 947 -16.28 15.56 25.24
C GLU A 947 -16.52 14.06 25.52
N MET A 948 -15.53 13.19 25.32
CA MET A 948 -15.66 11.73 25.44
C MET A 948 -14.86 11.15 26.62
N LEU A 949 -14.89 11.84 27.76
CA LEU A 949 -14.38 11.28 29.02
C LEU A 949 -15.37 10.23 29.53
N PRO A 950 -14.92 8.99 29.81
CA PRO A 950 -15.81 7.99 30.34
C PRO A 950 -16.27 8.41 31.74
N LYS A 951 -17.58 8.37 31.93
CA LYS A 951 -18.21 8.47 33.23
C LYS A 951 -17.76 7.27 34.06
N SER A 952 -17.71 7.41 35.37
CA SER A 952 -17.26 6.33 36.25
C SER A 952 -18.06 6.25 37.53
N ALA A 953 -18.07 5.06 38.14
CA ALA A 953 -18.67 4.81 39.43
C ALA A 953 -17.91 3.70 40.14
N ARG A 954 -17.80 3.78 41.46
CA ARG A 954 -17.33 2.66 42.27
C ARG A 954 -18.50 1.73 42.57
N TYR A 955 -18.25 0.44 42.51
CA TYR A 955 -19.25 -0.57 42.81
C TYR A 955 -18.69 -1.65 43.73
N ARG A 956 -19.56 -2.28 44.51
CA ARG A 956 -19.19 -3.39 45.40
C ARG A 956 -20.21 -4.50 45.30
N ARG A 957 -19.74 -5.73 45.04
CA ARG A 957 -20.59 -6.93 45.04
C ARG A 957 -20.81 -7.46 46.46
N PRO A 958 -21.95 -8.11 46.76
CA PRO A 958 -22.19 -8.74 48.04
C PRO A 958 -21.23 -9.93 48.28
N GLY A 959 -20.85 -10.16 49.55
CA GLY A 959 -20.04 -11.31 49.97
C GLY A 959 -18.74 -10.95 50.70
N ARG A 960 -18.29 -11.85 51.59
CA ARG A 960 -17.11 -11.65 52.44
C ARG A 960 -15.84 -11.58 51.59
N GLY A 961 -15.06 -10.51 51.72
CA GLY A 961 -13.79 -10.30 51.01
C GLY A 961 -13.88 -9.61 49.64
N ARG A 962 -15.05 -9.08 49.25
CA ARG A 962 -15.20 -8.30 48.01
C ARG A 962 -14.90 -6.82 48.27
N GLY A 963 -13.78 -6.34 47.73
CA GLY A 963 -13.41 -4.92 47.75
C GLY A 963 -14.20 -4.09 46.73
N TRP A 964 -14.16 -2.77 46.89
CA TRP A 964 -14.66 -1.82 45.90
C TRP A 964 -13.90 -1.96 44.57
N GLN A 965 -14.64 -1.92 43.48
CA GLN A 965 -14.17 -1.92 42.10
C GLN A 965 -14.67 -0.65 41.42
N THR A 966 -14.25 -0.40 40.18
CA THR A 966 -14.65 0.77 39.41
C THR A 966 -15.18 0.34 38.05
N ALA A 967 -16.27 0.97 37.63
CA ALA A 967 -16.89 0.81 36.33
C ALA A 967 -16.81 2.11 35.54
N TRP A 968 -16.73 2.01 34.22
CA TRP A 968 -16.68 3.12 33.27
C TRP A 968 -17.63 2.91 32.11
N TRP A 969 -18.25 3.97 31.61
CA TRP A 969 -19.15 3.91 30.47
C TRP A 969 -19.16 5.23 29.68
N LEU A 970 -19.66 5.17 28.45
CA LEU A 970 -19.71 6.32 27.54
C LEU A 970 -21.12 6.92 27.38
N GLU A 971 -22.18 6.10 27.44
CA GLU A 971 -23.57 6.48 27.15
C GLU A 971 -24.51 6.15 28.31
N GLY A 972 -25.55 6.97 28.50
CA GLY A 972 -26.49 6.83 29.61
C GLY A 972 -26.03 7.54 30.88
N ASP A 973 -26.93 7.61 31.86
CA ASP A 973 -26.68 8.12 33.20
C ASP A 973 -26.12 7.01 34.12
N ALA A 974 -25.87 7.37 35.38
CA ALA A 974 -25.35 6.42 36.36
C ALA A 974 -26.34 5.29 36.68
N ASP A 975 -27.64 5.57 36.62
CA ASP A 975 -28.68 4.59 36.96
C ASP A 975 -28.78 3.51 35.88
N ALA A 976 -28.71 3.91 34.60
CA ALA A 976 -28.64 2.97 33.48
C ALA A 976 -27.38 2.09 33.55
N ALA A 977 -26.24 2.68 33.92
CA ALA A 977 -24.99 1.93 34.09
C ALA A 977 -25.06 0.95 35.27
N GLN A 978 -25.66 1.36 36.40
CA GLN A 978 -25.90 0.49 37.54
C GLN A 978 -26.80 -0.70 37.15
N ALA A 979 -27.92 -0.42 36.47
CA ALA A 979 -28.86 -1.45 36.04
C ALA A 979 -28.21 -2.47 35.09
N ALA A 980 -27.36 -2.01 34.17
CA ALA A 980 -26.61 -2.88 33.27
C ALA A 980 -25.61 -3.79 34.01
N LEU A 981 -24.93 -3.27 35.04
CA LEU A 981 -24.06 -4.06 35.91
C LEU A 981 -24.85 -5.08 36.73
N GLU A 982 -25.95 -4.67 37.35
CA GLU A 982 -26.78 -5.54 38.19
C GLU A 982 -27.45 -6.65 37.38
N GLY A 983 -27.86 -6.37 36.15
CA GLY A 983 -28.47 -7.34 35.24
C GLY A 983 -27.56 -8.55 34.94
N VAL A 984 -26.24 -8.38 35.01
CA VAL A 984 -25.25 -9.45 34.74
C VAL A 984 -24.61 -9.97 36.02
N LEU A 985 -24.23 -9.08 36.94
CA LEU A 985 -23.45 -9.44 38.14
C LEU A 985 -24.31 -9.78 39.37
N GLY A 986 -25.61 -9.53 39.28
CA GLY A 986 -26.56 -9.56 40.40
C GLY A 986 -26.58 -8.23 41.19
N PRO A 987 -27.45 -8.12 42.22
CA PRO A 987 -27.61 -6.89 42.99
C PRO A 987 -26.30 -6.43 43.64
N LEU A 988 -26.02 -5.13 43.58
CA LEU A 988 -24.82 -4.53 44.16
C LEU A 988 -25.04 -4.19 45.64
N ALA A 989 -23.99 -4.34 46.45
CA ALA A 989 -23.95 -3.98 47.86
C ALA A 989 -23.40 -2.56 48.12
N GLY A 990 -23.17 -1.80 47.04
CA GLY A 990 -22.69 -0.42 47.06
C GLY A 990 -22.47 0.11 45.64
N TRP A 991 -22.90 1.35 45.40
CA TRP A 991 -22.75 2.09 44.15
C TRP A 991 -22.48 3.56 44.48
N GLU A 992 -21.36 4.09 43.99
CA GLU A 992 -20.91 5.47 44.23
C GLU A 992 -20.52 6.09 42.88
N PRO A 993 -21.42 6.80 42.18
CA PRO A 993 -21.08 7.56 40.98
C PRO A 993 -19.98 8.57 41.27
N GLY A 994 -18.95 8.61 40.44
CA GLY A 994 -17.91 9.65 40.54
C GLY A 994 -18.43 10.96 39.96
N VAL A 995 -18.44 12.02 40.77
CA VAL A 995 -18.60 13.40 40.26
C VAL A 995 -17.23 13.83 39.74
N LEU A 996 -17.10 13.97 38.42
CA LEU A 996 -15.96 14.65 37.82
C LEU A 996 -16.25 16.16 37.86
N ASP A 997 -15.28 16.98 38.25
CA ASP A 997 -15.38 18.43 38.06
C ASP A 997 -15.27 18.79 36.56
N ASP A 998 -15.54 20.06 36.21
CA ASP A 998 -15.51 20.56 34.82
C ASP A 998 -14.12 20.43 34.15
N GLU A 999 -13.09 20.02 34.89
CA GLU A 999 -11.72 19.76 34.41
C GLU A 999 -11.35 18.27 34.38
N GLY A 1000 -12.29 17.36 34.66
CA GLY A 1000 -12.07 15.92 34.62
C GLY A 1000 -11.17 15.39 35.75
N ARG A 1001 -11.01 16.13 36.85
CA ARG A 1001 -10.32 15.68 38.06
C ARG A 1001 -11.34 15.19 39.09
N ARG A 1002 -10.90 14.31 39.99
CA ARG A 1002 -11.70 13.86 41.13
C ARG A 1002 -11.84 15.00 42.13
N ALA A 1003 -13.07 15.28 42.57
CA ALA A 1003 -13.32 15.91 43.87
C ALA A 1003 -12.88 14.97 45.01
#